data_AF-A0A934FI28-F1
#
_entry.id   AF-A0A934FI28-F1
#
_cell.length_a   1.000
_cell.length_b   1.000
_cell.length_c   1.000
_cell.angle_alpha   90.00
_cell.angle_beta   90.00
_cell.angle_gamma   90.00
#
_symmetry.space_group_name_H-M   'P 1'
#
loop_
_entity.id
_entity.type
_entity.pdbx_description
1 polymer ?
#
loop_
_entity_poly.entity_id
_entity_poly.type
_entity_poly.pdbx_seq_one_letter_code
_entity_poly.pdbx_strand_id
1 'polypeptide(L)'
;APDGKLTYDLDPRGNRPPDFSTCGYAGQHRPIPDAPIRIVIAPQPGDATARIQRAIDHVAALSPDTNGLRGAILLLAGRHEIHGALHLRASGIVLRGQGPTTNGTTLLAAGLDRRTLIQIRGQPIGPIRPLGPITDTYIPVGSTTLRLPATAGLTPGTRLRITRPSTKEWIAKLGMTDFGGGDGDWRLTWRPGTRDLVWDRTVTAVSGDRITLDAPITTALEAEFGGGTVATYSWPGRVENIGIENLRLESAHDPENAKDENHSWFAITMEHARDAWVRQVTFAHFAGSAVALWESTSRVTVQDCLSLAPVSEDAGGRRNTFFTAGQQTLFLRCWAERGRHDFAVGHGAAGPNAFVQCESSQPTGDSGAIESWASGTLFDNVSVDGNSLSFAHRGSAGQGAGWSAANSVFWNCTAALIRCANPPTAQNWAFGSWAEFEGDGIWRSSNEFAKPESLFAAQLKDRLGPAAVACLQLFPRGSGDSSTNPSLELAARLTVAARQSPPQLRDDIASAPQRAPIPSNPGSSRREEALTEIGNRQSAIGNSSQSFLTSAATKRLSVTNGWLVCDGNLLIGQTADVAWWRGNTRVAEATNFGIALTRFVPGRTDPGLTDDLPQLADSLAQRGITALNHNYGLWYDRRRDDHQRVRRATGDVWPPFYEQPFARTGSGTAWDGLSRYDLTQFNPWYWSRLREFAALAETRGLVLFHQQYFQHNILEAGAHWTDSPWRPANNINETGFPEPPPYAGDKRIFLAEQFYDLSNPVRRELHRRYIRQCLDNFAGQPNVIQFTSAEFTGPKHFVEFWLDTISEWNRDQLPRRASASLAPIGGEGRGEGARSLVALSCTKDVQDAILADTKRAALVDVIDLRYWWRTDKGDFTPPGGQNLAPRQFERQWRGGRPKDHNLAAMAAEYRAKFPAKPVLSSVGEPAWAYLCAGGSLPNLPQTTDAKLLAAIPRMTPWKADAAKKVWALREPGKQLLVFTSSAGEVDLSGESGTFAVAQLDLKTGQLKPQRESVRAGSLAKLPAGEGASVVWLRAN
;
A
#
# COMPACT_ATOMS: atom_id res chain seq x y z
N ALA A 1 -27.80 17.53 37.55
CA ALA A 1 -29.16 17.52 38.14
C ALA A 1 -29.11 17.21 39.65
N PRO A 2 -30.19 17.46 40.42
CA PRO A 2 -30.25 17.19 41.87
C PRO A 2 -29.96 15.72 42.26
N ASP A 3 -30.12 14.78 41.33
CA ASP A 3 -29.80 13.36 41.46
C ASP A 3 -28.32 13.02 41.19
N GLY A 4 -27.47 14.03 40.95
CA GLY A 4 -26.04 13.87 40.71
C GLY A 4 -25.68 13.44 39.28
N LYS A 5 -26.65 13.32 38.36
CA LYS A 5 -26.41 12.99 36.95
C LYS A 5 -26.03 14.21 36.11
N LEU A 6 -25.35 13.96 35.00
CA LEU A 6 -25.04 14.98 33.99
C LEU A 6 -26.32 15.56 33.40
N THR A 7 -26.31 16.87 33.16
CA THR A 7 -27.36 17.60 32.46
C THR A 7 -26.70 18.32 31.31
N TYR A 8 -27.31 18.25 30.12
CA TYR A 8 -26.74 18.81 28.90
C TYR A 8 -27.55 20.04 28.50
N ASP A 9 -26.85 21.11 28.18
CA ASP A 9 -27.45 22.26 27.48
C ASP A 9 -27.70 21.85 26.03
N LEU A 10 -28.96 21.59 25.69
CA LEU A 10 -29.38 21.26 24.33
C LEU A 10 -29.45 22.54 23.50
N ASP A 11 -28.97 22.48 22.25
CA ASP A 11 -29.23 23.56 21.30
C ASP A 11 -30.71 23.56 20.82
N PRO A 12 -31.17 24.59 20.09
CA PRO A 12 -32.56 24.66 19.63
C PRO A 12 -33.04 23.49 18.75
N ARG A 13 -32.13 22.73 18.14
CA ARG A 13 -32.44 21.52 17.35
C ARG A 13 -32.29 20.23 18.18
N GLY A 14 -31.94 20.33 19.45
CA GLY A 14 -31.76 19.21 20.37
C GLY A 14 -30.37 18.56 20.33
N ASN A 15 -29.38 19.19 19.68
CA ASN A 15 -28.01 18.67 19.65
C ASN A 15 -27.33 18.81 21.02
N ARG A 16 -26.44 17.87 21.31
CA ARG A 16 -25.61 17.86 22.52
C ARG A 16 -24.28 17.15 22.28
N PRO A 17 -23.27 17.34 23.15
CA PRO A 17 -22.10 16.46 23.20
C PRO A 17 -22.51 14.98 23.20
N PRO A 18 -21.92 14.13 22.32
CA PRO A 18 -22.19 12.70 22.33
C PRO A 18 -21.84 12.02 23.67
N ASP A 19 -22.48 10.88 23.95
CA ASP A 19 -22.04 9.98 25.04
C ASP A 19 -20.80 9.18 24.58
N PHE A 20 -19.64 9.57 25.09
CA PHE A 20 -18.35 8.96 24.77
C PHE A 20 -18.08 7.71 25.61
N SER A 21 -18.83 7.46 26.69
CA SER A 21 -18.57 6.34 27.61
C SER A 21 -18.71 4.95 26.96
N THR A 22 -19.25 4.88 25.75
CA THR A 22 -19.37 3.67 24.93
C THR A 22 -18.08 3.31 24.18
N CYS A 23 -17.02 4.12 24.29
CA CYS A 23 -15.72 3.84 23.68
C CYS A 23 -14.92 2.79 24.46
N GLY A 24 -14.11 2.01 23.74
CA GLY A 24 -13.23 0.99 24.29
C GLY A 24 -13.81 -0.42 24.27
N TYR A 25 -12.99 -1.37 24.70
CA TYR A 25 -13.27 -2.80 24.75
C TYR A 25 -14.67 -3.09 25.33
N ALA A 26 -15.47 -3.89 24.60
CA ALA A 26 -16.82 -4.28 24.97
C ALA A 26 -17.76 -3.10 25.33
N GLY A 27 -17.45 -1.87 24.91
CA GLY A 27 -18.19 -0.67 25.27
C GLY A 27 -18.21 -0.40 26.78
N GLN A 28 -17.13 -0.76 27.48
CA GLN A 28 -16.98 -0.66 28.95
C GLN A 28 -17.92 -1.54 29.79
N HIS A 29 -18.75 -2.39 29.16
CA HIS A 29 -19.66 -3.28 29.90
C HIS A 29 -18.94 -4.40 30.66
N ARG A 30 -17.70 -4.70 30.26
CA ARG A 30 -16.87 -5.75 30.87
C ARG A 30 -15.40 -5.28 30.88
N PRO A 31 -14.62 -5.64 31.92
CA PRO A 31 -13.20 -5.37 31.92
C PRO A 31 -12.47 -6.20 30.84
N ILE A 32 -11.27 -5.75 30.46
CA ILE A 32 -10.37 -6.53 29.60
C ILE A 32 -10.04 -7.85 30.33
N PRO A 33 -10.25 -9.02 29.70
CA PRO A 33 -10.09 -10.30 30.35
C PRO A 33 -8.63 -10.78 30.36
N ASP A 34 -8.28 -11.61 31.35
CA ASP A 34 -7.00 -12.31 31.37
C ASP A 34 -7.10 -13.66 30.66
N ALA A 35 -6.46 -13.77 29.50
CA ALA A 35 -6.40 -15.03 28.76
C ALA A 35 -5.47 -16.05 29.44
N PRO A 36 -5.84 -17.34 29.49
CA PRO A 36 -4.98 -18.41 29.99
C PRO A 36 -3.81 -18.66 29.04
N ILE A 37 -2.61 -18.87 29.58
CA ILE A 37 -1.39 -19.13 28.78
C ILE A 37 -1.46 -20.53 28.17
N ARG A 38 -1.43 -20.61 26.84
CA ARG A 38 -1.51 -21.87 26.08
C ARG A 38 -0.15 -22.35 25.59
N ILE A 39 0.68 -21.40 25.14
CA ILE A 39 2.03 -21.66 24.59
C ILE A 39 3.01 -20.66 25.19
N VAL A 40 4.22 -21.14 25.47
CA VAL A 40 5.35 -20.32 25.91
C VAL A 40 6.48 -20.35 24.88
N ILE A 41 6.99 -19.19 24.47
CA ILE A 41 8.09 -19.01 23.52
C ILE A 41 9.28 -18.34 24.23
N ALA A 42 10.44 -19.00 24.22
CA ALA A 42 11.68 -18.44 24.72
C ALA A 42 12.41 -17.62 23.63
N PRO A 43 13.15 -16.56 23.99
CA PRO A 43 14.02 -15.88 23.04
C PRO A 43 15.12 -16.82 22.54
N GLN A 44 15.42 -16.76 21.25
CA GLN A 44 16.53 -17.49 20.63
C GLN A 44 17.20 -16.57 19.60
N PRO A 45 18.51 -16.72 19.33
CA PRO A 45 19.20 -15.97 18.28
C PRO A 45 18.54 -16.17 16.90
N GLY A 46 18.53 -15.11 16.09
CA GLY A 46 17.98 -15.11 14.74
C GLY A 46 16.47 -14.85 14.66
N ASP A 47 15.94 -14.96 13.44
CA ASP A 47 14.56 -14.59 13.14
C ASP A 47 13.52 -15.51 13.82
N ALA A 48 12.71 -14.92 14.69
CA ALA A 48 11.62 -15.54 15.42
C ALA A 48 10.27 -15.44 14.68
N THR A 49 10.20 -14.79 13.52
CA THR A 49 8.95 -14.53 12.78
C THR A 49 8.11 -15.79 12.61
N ALA A 50 8.66 -16.79 11.91
CA ALA A 50 7.94 -18.03 11.62
C ALA A 50 7.60 -18.82 12.90
N ARG A 51 8.45 -18.69 13.92
CA ARG A 51 8.31 -19.38 15.20
C ARG A 51 7.10 -18.89 15.98
N ILE A 52 7.01 -17.57 16.14
CA ILE A 52 5.89 -16.92 16.82
C ILE A 52 4.62 -17.03 15.98
N GLN A 53 4.70 -16.92 14.64
CA GLN A 53 3.52 -17.10 13.78
C GLN A 53 2.90 -18.50 13.94
N ARG A 54 3.69 -19.57 13.98
CA ARG A 54 3.17 -20.92 14.26
C ARG A 54 2.47 -21.03 15.62
N ALA A 55 2.97 -20.33 16.63
CA ALA A 55 2.32 -20.31 17.94
C ALA A 55 0.97 -19.59 17.90
N ILE A 56 0.90 -18.48 17.16
CA ILE A 56 -0.35 -17.76 16.88
C ILE A 56 -1.34 -18.68 16.16
N ASP A 57 -0.90 -19.36 15.10
CA ASP A 57 -1.73 -20.25 14.29
C ASP A 57 -2.23 -21.46 15.11
N HIS A 58 -1.40 -21.99 16.02
CA HIS A 58 -1.82 -23.04 16.93
C HIS A 58 -2.93 -22.58 17.88
N VAL A 59 -2.75 -21.41 18.53
CA VAL A 59 -3.80 -20.86 19.41
C VAL A 59 -5.06 -20.53 18.62
N ALA A 60 -4.93 -20.05 17.39
CA ALA A 60 -6.06 -19.80 16.48
C ALA A 60 -6.90 -21.06 16.21
N ALA A 61 -6.30 -22.25 16.26
CA ALA A 61 -6.99 -23.53 16.07
C ALA A 61 -7.72 -24.05 17.31
N LEU A 62 -7.44 -23.52 18.51
CA LEU A 62 -8.09 -23.97 19.76
C LEU A 62 -9.52 -23.44 19.87
N SER A 63 -10.44 -24.23 20.42
CA SER A 63 -11.81 -23.74 20.70
C SER A 63 -11.79 -22.53 21.65
N PRO A 64 -12.57 -21.48 21.37
CA PRO A 64 -12.72 -20.36 22.29
C PRO A 64 -13.46 -20.81 23.56
N ASP A 65 -13.14 -20.17 24.68
CA ASP A 65 -13.86 -20.31 25.95
C ASP A 65 -15.18 -19.52 25.96
N THR A 66 -15.87 -19.51 27.10
CA THR A 66 -17.16 -18.81 27.27
C THR A 66 -17.05 -17.28 27.12
N ASN A 67 -15.84 -16.71 27.23
CA ASN A 67 -15.57 -15.30 27.00
C ASN A 67 -15.11 -15.01 25.57
N GLY A 68 -15.01 -16.04 24.71
CA GLY A 68 -14.54 -15.91 23.34
C GLY A 68 -13.02 -15.96 23.19
N LEU A 69 -12.27 -16.35 24.24
CA LEU A 69 -10.81 -16.42 24.23
C LEU A 69 -10.32 -17.85 23.94
N ARG A 70 -9.36 -17.97 23.04
CA ARG A 70 -8.63 -19.21 22.76
C ARG A 70 -7.44 -19.36 23.69
N GLY A 71 -6.77 -18.24 23.98
CA GLY A 71 -5.74 -18.14 25.00
C GLY A 71 -4.59 -17.20 24.62
N ALA A 72 -3.59 -17.16 25.48
CA ALA A 72 -2.40 -16.33 25.33
C ALA A 72 -1.18 -17.12 24.82
N ILE A 73 -0.44 -16.50 23.92
CA ILE A 73 0.94 -16.85 23.59
C ILE A 73 1.83 -16.00 24.50
N LEU A 74 2.54 -16.64 25.44
CA LEU A 74 3.47 -15.97 26.33
C LEU A 74 4.87 -15.97 25.71
N LEU A 75 5.38 -14.78 25.42
CA LEU A 75 6.76 -14.54 25.00
C LEU A 75 7.60 -14.24 26.26
N LEU A 76 8.55 -15.11 26.59
CA LEU A 76 9.42 -14.92 27.75
C LEU A 76 10.33 -13.70 27.56
N ALA A 77 10.75 -13.14 28.69
CA ALA A 77 11.66 -12.00 28.76
C ALA A 77 12.93 -12.25 27.94
N GLY A 78 13.43 -11.19 27.31
CA GLY A 78 14.51 -11.22 26.33
C GLY A 78 14.07 -10.67 24.97
N ARG A 79 14.99 -10.73 24.01
CA ARG A 79 14.84 -10.13 22.68
C ARG A 79 14.44 -11.18 21.65
N HIS A 80 13.35 -10.94 20.93
CA HIS A 80 12.89 -11.74 19.80
C HIS A 80 12.97 -10.90 18.53
N GLU A 81 13.84 -11.28 17.61
CA GLU A 81 14.00 -10.57 16.33
C GLU A 81 12.93 -11.03 15.35
N ILE A 82 12.25 -10.09 14.70
CA ILE A 82 11.18 -10.35 13.75
C ILE A 82 11.58 -9.69 12.44
N HIS A 83 11.96 -10.46 11.43
CA HIS A 83 12.29 -9.96 10.09
C HIS A 83 11.06 -9.78 9.19
N GLY A 84 9.96 -10.49 9.46
CA GLY A 84 8.67 -10.32 8.79
C GLY A 84 7.63 -9.60 9.65
N ALA A 85 6.37 -9.90 9.45
CA ALA A 85 5.25 -9.37 10.23
C ALA A 85 4.50 -10.51 10.96
N LEU A 86 3.97 -10.24 12.14
CA LEU A 86 3.10 -11.17 12.88
C LEU A 86 1.64 -10.87 12.54
N HIS A 87 0.90 -11.89 12.10
CA HIS A 87 -0.48 -11.75 11.65
C HIS A 87 -1.45 -12.44 12.61
N LEU A 88 -2.39 -11.67 13.16
CA LEU A 88 -3.49 -12.17 13.99
C LEU A 88 -4.79 -12.05 13.19
N ARG A 89 -5.26 -13.20 12.66
CA ARG A 89 -6.41 -13.29 11.74
C ARG A 89 -7.63 -14.02 12.32
N ALA A 90 -7.57 -14.42 13.59
CA ALA A 90 -8.63 -15.14 14.27
C ALA A 90 -8.93 -14.56 15.65
N SER A 91 -10.20 -14.61 16.05
CA SER A 91 -10.68 -14.09 17.33
C SER A 91 -10.14 -14.86 18.53
N GLY A 92 -10.02 -14.18 19.67
CA GLY A 92 -9.72 -14.78 20.97
C GLY A 92 -8.24 -15.01 21.26
N ILE A 93 -7.33 -14.35 20.54
CA ILE A 93 -5.88 -14.56 20.64
C ILE A 93 -5.24 -13.40 21.39
N VAL A 94 -4.38 -13.72 22.35
CA VAL A 94 -3.60 -12.71 23.08
C VAL A 94 -2.10 -12.96 22.88
N LEU A 95 -1.36 -11.94 22.46
CA LEU A 95 0.10 -11.94 22.46
C LEU A 95 0.59 -11.20 23.70
N ARG A 96 1.25 -11.93 24.61
CA ARG A 96 1.63 -11.45 25.95
C ARG A 96 3.13 -11.53 26.17
N GLY A 97 3.74 -10.49 26.74
CA GLY A 97 5.12 -10.49 27.23
C GLY A 97 5.26 -10.58 28.75
N GLN A 98 6.48 -10.39 29.23
CA GLN A 98 6.87 -10.36 30.64
C GLN A 98 7.39 -8.98 31.08
N GLY A 99 6.79 -7.91 30.57
CA GLY A 99 7.09 -6.54 30.97
C GLY A 99 7.42 -5.66 29.76
N PRO A 100 7.00 -4.38 29.77
CA PRO A 100 7.30 -3.42 28.69
C PRO A 100 8.66 -2.73 28.83
N THR A 101 9.50 -3.14 29.77
CA THR A 101 10.84 -2.58 29.99
C THR A 101 11.89 -3.30 29.13
N THR A 102 13.10 -2.76 29.07
CA THR A 102 14.24 -3.40 28.39
C THR A 102 14.64 -4.74 29.01
N ASN A 103 14.34 -4.97 30.29
CA ASN A 103 14.56 -6.24 30.99
C ASN A 103 13.39 -7.23 30.82
N GLY A 104 12.28 -6.78 30.24
CA GLY A 104 11.09 -7.60 29.95
C GLY A 104 11.18 -8.27 28.58
N THR A 105 10.05 -8.37 27.89
CA THR A 105 10.00 -8.99 26.56
C THR A 105 10.06 -7.93 25.47
N THR A 106 11.09 -7.98 24.63
CA THR A 106 11.25 -7.11 23.47
C THR A 106 11.00 -7.86 22.17
N LEU A 107 10.07 -7.37 21.36
CA LEU A 107 9.96 -7.71 19.94
C LEU A 107 10.67 -6.64 19.11
N LEU A 108 11.76 -7.02 18.46
CA LEU A 108 12.50 -6.15 17.55
C LEU A 108 12.02 -6.37 16.11
N ALA A 109 11.42 -5.37 15.48
CA ALA A 109 11.25 -5.33 14.04
C ALA A 109 12.64 -5.13 13.38
N ALA A 110 13.24 -6.21 12.92
CA ALA A 110 14.56 -6.21 12.29
C ALA A 110 14.46 -6.08 10.76
N GLY A 111 15.59 -5.79 10.11
CA GLY A 111 15.63 -5.63 8.65
C GLY A 111 15.15 -4.27 8.15
N LEU A 112 15.16 -4.09 6.84
CA LEU A 112 15.04 -2.78 6.17
C LEU A 112 13.67 -2.50 5.53
N ASP A 113 12.67 -3.32 5.83
CA ASP A 113 11.33 -3.22 5.23
C ASP A 113 10.41 -2.28 6.03
N ARG A 114 9.57 -1.53 5.31
CA ARG A 114 8.67 -0.47 5.81
C ARG A 114 7.31 -1.00 6.27
N ARG A 115 7.31 -2.22 6.80
CA ARG A 115 6.11 -2.97 7.17
C ARG A 115 5.49 -2.52 8.49
N THR A 116 4.39 -3.18 8.84
CA THR A 116 3.86 -3.21 10.21
C THR A 116 4.41 -4.44 10.94
N LEU A 117 4.89 -4.30 12.18
CA LEU A 117 5.38 -5.42 12.98
C LEU A 117 4.26 -6.40 13.36
N ILE A 118 3.13 -5.92 13.88
CA ILE A 118 1.96 -6.73 14.26
C ILE A 118 0.72 -6.25 13.51
N GLN A 119 0.11 -7.13 12.73
CA GLN A 119 -1.09 -6.86 11.95
C GLN A 119 -2.27 -7.67 12.49
N ILE A 120 -3.28 -6.97 12.98
CA ILE A 120 -4.57 -7.58 13.36
C ILE A 120 -5.54 -7.31 12.23
N ARG A 121 -5.91 -8.35 11.48
CA ARG A 121 -6.72 -8.19 10.28
C ARG A 121 -7.71 -9.33 10.12
N GLY A 122 -8.99 -9.02 10.35
CA GLY A 122 -10.10 -9.90 10.00
C GLY A 122 -10.39 -9.90 8.49
N GLN A 123 -11.55 -10.45 8.11
CA GLN A 123 -12.03 -10.41 6.74
C GLN A 123 -12.99 -9.23 6.52
N PRO A 124 -13.15 -8.74 5.28
CA PRO A 124 -14.14 -7.72 4.95
C PRO A 124 -15.55 -8.10 5.37
N ILE A 125 -16.42 -7.08 5.47
CA ILE A 125 -17.83 -7.26 5.82
C ILE A 125 -18.55 -8.18 4.83
N GLY A 126 -19.49 -8.99 5.34
CA GLY A 126 -20.35 -9.84 4.54
C GLY A 126 -21.54 -9.10 3.92
N PRO A 127 -22.60 -9.82 3.51
CA PRO A 127 -23.75 -9.23 2.83
C PRO A 127 -24.42 -8.12 3.64
N ILE A 128 -24.68 -7.00 2.97
CA ILE A 128 -25.43 -5.85 3.48
C ILE A 128 -26.84 -5.90 2.89
N ARG A 129 -27.87 -5.83 3.74
CA ARG A 129 -29.28 -5.84 3.32
C ARG A 129 -29.92 -4.50 3.69
N PRO A 130 -30.21 -3.63 2.70
CA PRO A 130 -30.86 -2.35 2.94
C PRO A 130 -32.23 -2.54 3.62
N LEU A 131 -32.48 -1.76 4.66
CA LEU A 131 -33.82 -1.61 5.26
C LEU A 131 -34.55 -0.39 4.67
N GLY A 132 -33.80 0.59 4.18
CA GLY A 132 -34.33 1.80 3.53
C GLY A 132 -33.90 3.09 4.22
N PRO A 133 -34.51 4.22 3.83
CA PRO A 133 -34.23 5.52 4.43
C PRO A 133 -34.82 5.64 5.84
N ILE A 134 -34.20 6.47 6.66
CA ILE A 134 -34.71 6.92 7.94
C ILE A 134 -35.91 7.86 7.71
N THR A 135 -36.95 7.74 8.53
CA THR A 135 -38.19 8.54 8.38
C THR A 135 -38.20 9.85 9.18
N ASP A 136 -37.31 10.01 10.16
CA ASP A 136 -37.14 11.27 10.86
C ASP A 136 -36.65 12.36 9.90
N THR A 137 -37.24 13.56 9.99
CA THR A 137 -36.78 14.72 9.19
C THR A 137 -35.48 15.31 9.72
N TYR A 138 -35.24 15.16 11.03
CA TYR A 138 -34.03 15.58 11.71
C TYR A 138 -33.76 14.66 12.90
N ILE A 139 -32.56 14.10 12.98
CA ILE A 139 -32.08 13.39 14.17
C ILE A 139 -30.93 14.19 14.79
N PRO A 140 -31.03 14.61 16.06
CA PRO A 140 -30.00 15.40 16.71
C PRO A 140 -28.73 14.60 16.99
N VAL A 141 -27.61 15.33 17.05
CA VAL A 141 -26.32 14.83 17.56
C VAL A 141 -26.50 14.29 18.97
N GLY A 142 -25.97 13.10 19.24
CA GLY A 142 -26.08 12.45 20.54
C GLY A 142 -27.38 11.65 20.73
N SER A 143 -28.21 11.51 19.69
CA SER A 143 -29.36 10.61 19.70
C SER A 143 -28.94 9.15 19.65
N THR A 144 -29.61 8.31 20.42
CA THR A 144 -29.55 6.85 20.36
C THR A 144 -30.82 6.25 19.78
N THR A 145 -31.73 7.07 19.24
CA THR A 145 -33.01 6.61 18.71
C THR A 145 -33.28 7.16 17.32
N LEU A 146 -33.88 6.34 16.47
CA LEU A 146 -34.32 6.71 15.13
C LEU A 146 -35.55 5.89 14.72
N ARG A 147 -36.29 6.39 13.72
CA ARG A 147 -37.48 5.76 13.15
C ARG A 147 -37.21 5.19 11.76
N LEU A 148 -37.84 4.05 11.48
CA LEU A 148 -37.75 3.33 10.22
C LEU A 148 -39.15 3.08 9.65
N PRO A 149 -39.30 2.97 8.31
CA PRO A 149 -40.59 2.69 7.68
C PRO A 149 -41.13 1.30 8.07
N ALA A 150 -40.24 0.35 8.37
CA ALA A 150 -40.58 -0.94 8.94
C ALA A 150 -39.45 -1.44 9.85
N THR A 151 -39.82 -1.96 11.02
CA THR A 151 -38.91 -2.58 12.00
C THR A 151 -39.09 -4.10 12.08
N ALA A 152 -39.91 -4.68 11.19
CA ALA A 152 -40.17 -6.10 11.15
C ALA A 152 -38.86 -6.90 11.00
N GLY A 153 -38.64 -7.87 11.89
CA GLY A 153 -37.42 -8.69 11.92
C GLY A 153 -36.24 -8.06 12.66
N LEU A 154 -36.36 -6.83 13.19
CA LEU A 154 -35.38 -6.24 14.09
C LEU A 154 -35.68 -6.64 15.53
N THR A 155 -34.65 -7.10 16.23
CA THR A 155 -34.68 -7.45 17.66
C THR A 155 -33.44 -6.90 18.37
N PRO A 156 -33.47 -6.75 19.71
CA PRO A 156 -32.25 -6.47 20.47
C PRO A 156 -31.12 -7.43 20.10
N GLY A 157 -29.93 -6.89 19.83
CA GLY A 157 -28.78 -7.62 19.29
C GLY A 157 -28.61 -7.54 17.77
N THR A 158 -29.62 -7.10 17.02
CA THR A 158 -29.51 -6.92 15.56
C THR A 158 -28.45 -5.87 15.25
N ARG A 159 -27.53 -6.19 14.33
CA ARG A 159 -26.47 -5.28 13.87
C ARG A 159 -26.96 -4.43 12.71
N LEU A 160 -26.73 -3.13 12.81
CA LEU A 160 -27.12 -2.13 11.83
C LEU A 160 -25.91 -1.34 11.35
N ARG A 161 -25.89 -1.07 10.06
CA ARG A 161 -25.06 -0.05 9.45
C ARG A 161 -25.94 1.15 9.15
N ILE A 162 -25.57 2.30 9.71
CA ILE A 162 -26.25 3.58 9.48
C ILE A 162 -25.29 4.44 8.67
N THR A 163 -25.73 4.92 7.51
CA THR A 163 -24.92 5.76 6.62
C THR A 163 -25.54 7.14 6.51
N ARG A 164 -24.75 8.17 6.79
CA ARG A 164 -25.02 9.55 6.40
C ARG A 164 -24.31 9.85 5.09
N PRO A 165 -25.02 10.20 4.01
CA PRO A 165 -24.39 10.55 2.75
C PRO A 165 -23.71 11.92 2.82
N SER A 166 -22.64 12.09 2.04
CA SER A 166 -22.01 13.37 1.74
C SER A 166 -22.54 13.89 0.40
N THR A 167 -23.71 14.53 0.42
CA THR A 167 -24.36 15.02 -0.81
C THR A 167 -23.68 16.27 -1.36
N LYS A 168 -23.97 16.61 -2.62
CA LYS A 168 -23.47 17.84 -3.26
C LYS A 168 -23.93 19.08 -2.50
N GLU A 169 -25.17 19.10 -2.04
CA GLU A 169 -25.81 20.20 -1.32
C GLU A 169 -25.13 20.43 0.02
N TRP A 170 -24.81 19.35 0.75
CA TRP A 170 -24.08 19.44 2.02
C TRP A 170 -22.64 19.92 1.82
N ILE A 171 -21.94 19.39 0.81
CA ILE A 171 -20.57 19.81 0.46
C ILE A 171 -20.52 21.29 0.11
N ALA A 172 -21.50 21.77 -0.68
CA ALA A 172 -21.63 23.19 -1.02
C ALA A 172 -21.94 24.04 0.21
N LYS A 173 -22.82 23.58 1.11
CA LYS A 173 -23.15 24.28 2.36
C LYS A 173 -21.94 24.47 3.26
N LEU A 174 -21.02 23.50 3.28
CA LEU A 174 -19.77 23.59 4.03
C LEU A 174 -18.70 24.47 3.35
N GLY A 175 -18.89 24.85 2.09
CA GLY A 175 -17.90 25.58 1.29
C GLY A 175 -16.76 24.71 0.77
N MET A 176 -16.91 23.38 0.72
CA MET A 176 -15.82 22.45 0.38
C MET A 176 -15.69 22.18 -1.14
N THR A 177 -16.29 23.05 -1.95
CA THR A 177 -16.26 23.01 -3.42
C THR A 177 -15.12 23.80 -4.02
N ASP A 178 -14.45 24.65 -3.23
CA ASP A 178 -13.31 25.45 -3.65
C ASP A 178 -12.38 25.73 -2.45
N PHE A 179 -11.07 25.62 -2.67
CA PHE A 179 -10.03 25.92 -1.69
C PHE A 179 -9.10 27.05 -2.18
N GLY A 180 -9.55 27.83 -3.15
CA GLY A 180 -8.81 28.92 -3.78
C GLY A 180 -8.23 28.55 -5.15
N GLY A 181 -7.81 29.56 -5.90
CA GLY A 181 -7.24 29.40 -7.25
C GLY A 181 -8.26 29.49 -8.40
N GLY A 182 -9.55 29.69 -8.11
CA GLY A 182 -10.59 30.05 -9.08
C GLY A 182 -11.14 28.89 -9.93
N ASP A 183 -10.41 27.78 -10.06
CA ASP A 183 -10.77 26.66 -10.95
C ASP A 183 -11.13 25.35 -10.22
N GLY A 184 -11.24 25.36 -8.89
CA GLY A 184 -11.63 24.19 -8.09
C GLY A 184 -10.74 22.96 -8.34
N ASP A 185 -9.53 22.95 -7.77
CA ASP A 185 -8.59 21.83 -7.94
C ASP A 185 -9.21 20.50 -7.52
N TRP A 186 -9.41 19.60 -8.49
CA TRP A 186 -10.04 18.29 -8.31
C TRP A 186 -9.36 17.41 -7.26
N ARG A 187 -8.09 17.69 -6.94
CA ARG A 187 -7.31 16.99 -5.91
C ARG A 187 -7.70 17.42 -4.49
N LEU A 188 -8.22 18.63 -4.34
CA LEU A 188 -8.52 19.26 -3.05
C LEU A 188 -10.02 19.26 -2.76
N THR A 189 -10.86 19.49 -3.76
CA THR A 189 -12.30 19.64 -3.56
C THR A 189 -12.99 18.34 -3.13
N TRP A 190 -14.02 18.47 -2.30
CA TRP A 190 -14.79 17.31 -1.85
C TRP A 190 -15.78 16.88 -2.94
N ARG A 191 -15.90 15.58 -3.16
CA ARG A 191 -16.86 14.99 -4.11
C ARG A 191 -17.99 14.29 -3.37
N PRO A 192 -19.22 14.27 -3.93
CA PRO A 192 -20.30 13.49 -3.34
C PRO A 192 -19.91 12.03 -3.11
N GLY A 193 -20.31 11.47 -1.96
CA GLY A 193 -19.97 10.09 -1.57
C GLY A 193 -18.58 9.89 -0.97
N THR A 194 -17.72 10.92 -0.93
CA THR A 194 -16.32 10.76 -0.46
C THR A 194 -16.13 10.99 1.03
N ARG A 195 -17.11 11.58 1.73
CA ARG A 195 -17.11 11.85 3.18
C ARG A 195 -18.36 11.26 3.85
N ASP A 196 -18.84 10.13 3.34
CA ASP A 196 -19.97 9.42 3.96
C ASP A 196 -19.56 8.95 5.35
N LEU A 197 -20.38 9.23 6.37
CA LEU A 197 -20.17 8.73 7.72
C LEU A 197 -20.94 7.43 7.90
N VAL A 198 -20.24 6.40 8.38
CA VAL A 198 -20.79 5.05 8.54
C VAL A 198 -20.64 4.59 9.99
N TRP A 199 -21.78 4.43 10.66
CA TRP A 199 -21.84 3.89 12.02
C TRP A 199 -22.24 2.42 12.00
N ASP A 200 -21.46 1.60 12.71
CA ASP A 200 -21.86 0.24 13.07
C ASP A 200 -22.53 0.29 14.45
N ARG A 201 -23.82 -0.04 14.53
CA ARG A 201 -24.62 0.00 15.76
C ARG A 201 -25.34 -1.31 16.02
N THR A 202 -25.79 -1.46 17.25
CA THR A 202 -26.55 -2.62 17.70
C THR A 202 -27.88 -2.15 18.26
N VAL A 203 -28.96 -2.77 17.84
CA VAL A 203 -30.29 -2.50 18.39
C VAL A 203 -30.31 -2.96 19.85
N THR A 204 -30.74 -2.09 20.76
CA THR A 204 -30.94 -2.40 22.18
C THR A 204 -32.41 -2.52 22.53
N ALA A 205 -33.29 -1.84 21.80
CA ALA A 205 -34.74 -1.95 21.95
C ALA A 205 -35.47 -1.64 20.63
N VAL A 206 -36.67 -2.18 20.46
CA VAL A 206 -37.59 -1.88 19.35
C VAL A 206 -38.96 -1.54 19.93
N SER A 207 -39.56 -0.43 19.51
CA SER A 207 -40.88 0.02 19.95
C SER A 207 -41.63 0.67 18.79
N GLY A 208 -42.54 -0.10 18.17
CA GLY A 208 -43.22 0.32 16.95
C GLY A 208 -42.24 0.56 15.81
N ASP A 209 -42.29 1.74 15.20
CA ASP A 209 -41.41 2.21 14.13
C ASP A 209 -40.04 2.71 14.65
N ARG A 210 -39.85 2.78 15.97
CA ARG A 210 -38.65 3.32 16.62
C ARG A 210 -37.70 2.22 17.07
N ILE A 211 -36.41 2.42 16.84
CA ILE A 211 -35.34 1.60 17.39
C ILE A 211 -34.43 2.41 18.33
N THR A 212 -33.84 1.73 19.31
CA THR A 212 -32.79 2.27 20.19
C THR A 212 -31.47 1.60 19.88
N LEU A 213 -30.38 2.37 19.88
CA LEU A 213 -29.02 1.97 19.53
C LEU A 213 -28.14 1.83 20.79
N ASP A 214 -27.05 1.07 20.68
CA ASP A 214 -26.06 0.86 21.74
C ASP A 214 -25.12 2.05 21.98
N ALA A 215 -24.97 2.91 20.98
CA ALA A 215 -24.15 4.12 21.05
C ALA A 215 -24.78 5.24 20.20
N PRO A 216 -24.54 6.51 20.54
CA PRO A 216 -25.14 7.63 19.83
C PRO A 216 -24.62 7.74 18.38
N ILE A 217 -25.43 8.36 17.52
CA ILE A 217 -24.91 8.98 16.29
C ILE A 217 -24.21 10.30 16.66
N THR A 218 -23.12 10.61 15.98
CA THR A 218 -22.25 11.74 16.35
C THR A 218 -22.37 12.92 15.40
N THR A 219 -23.04 12.77 14.27
CA THR A 219 -23.42 13.87 13.38
C THR A 219 -24.92 13.79 13.14
N ALA A 220 -25.58 14.95 13.07
CA ALA A 220 -27.00 15.02 12.79
C ALA A 220 -27.34 14.36 11.45
N LEU A 221 -28.55 13.81 11.36
CA LEU A 221 -29.10 13.28 10.12
C LEU A 221 -30.22 14.23 9.68
N GLU A 222 -29.95 15.04 8.67
CA GLU A 222 -30.87 16.06 8.17
C GLU A 222 -31.46 15.64 6.83
N ALA A 223 -32.78 15.59 6.69
CA ALA A 223 -33.44 15.18 5.45
C ALA A 223 -33.02 16.04 4.24
N GLU A 224 -32.75 17.33 4.45
CA GLU A 224 -32.26 18.26 3.40
C GLU A 224 -30.89 17.87 2.83
N PHE A 225 -30.07 17.14 3.57
CA PHE A 225 -28.75 16.65 3.14
C PHE A 225 -28.77 15.15 2.81
N GLY A 226 -29.94 14.60 2.49
CA GLY A 226 -30.13 13.20 2.14
C GLY A 226 -30.51 12.30 3.32
N GLY A 227 -30.64 12.86 4.53
CA GLY A 227 -31.02 12.13 5.74
C GLY A 227 -30.01 11.05 6.09
N GLY A 228 -30.48 9.80 6.15
CA GLY A 228 -29.61 8.65 6.33
C GLY A 228 -30.31 7.37 5.92
N THR A 229 -29.51 6.34 5.66
CA THR A 229 -30.01 5.00 5.29
C THR A 229 -29.57 3.98 6.33
N VAL A 230 -30.41 2.97 6.55
CA VAL A 230 -30.11 1.85 7.44
C VAL A 230 -30.07 0.55 6.66
N ALA A 231 -29.09 -0.29 6.99
CA ALA A 231 -28.99 -1.64 6.49
C ALA A 231 -28.66 -2.61 7.63
N THR A 232 -29.16 -3.83 7.56
CA THR A 232 -28.62 -4.94 8.37
C THR A 232 -27.38 -5.50 7.70
N TYR A 233 -26.46 -6.05 8.49
CA TYR A 233 -25.29 -6.72 7.95
C TYR A 233 -24.90 -7.94 8.76
N SER A 234 -24.16 -8.84 8.11
CA SER A 234 -23.44 -9.94 8.76
C SER A 234 -21.95 -9.76 8.54
N TRP A 235 -21.14 -9.99 9.59
CA TRP A 235 -19.69 -9.84 9.52
C TRP A 235 -18.97 -10.99 10.22
N PRO A 236 -19.15 -12.24 9.76
CA PRO A 236 -18.63 -13.43 10.44
C PRO A 236 -17.10 -13.46 10.52
N GLY A 237 -16.41 -12.82 9.57
CA GLY A 237 -14.96 -12.74 9.57
C GLY A 237 -14.37 -11.54 10.32
N ARG A 238 -15.19 -10.73 11.01
CA ARG A 238 -14.68 -9.67 11.89
C ARG A 238 -14.01 -10.34 13.10
N VAL A 239 -12.76 -10.00 13.35
CA VAL A 239 -12.04 -10.60 14.48
C VAL A 239 -12.39 -9.88 15.78
N GLU A 240 -12.53 -10.65 16.86
CA GLU A 240 -12.93 -10.15 18.17
C GLU A 240 -12.04 -10.68 19.30
N ASN A 241 -11.95 -9.96 20.42
CA ASN A 241 -11.20 -10.36 21.61
C ASN A 241 -9.72 -10.66 21.33
N ILE A 242 -9.05 -9.73 20.63
CA ILE A 242 -7.60 -9.81 20.36
C ILE A 242 -6.86 -8.83 21.27
N GLY A 243 -5.79 -9.31 21.91
CA GLY A 243 -4.99 -8.53 22.86
C GLY A 243 -3.50 -8.52 22.53
N ILE A 244 -2.87 -7.34 22.62
CA ILE A 244 -1.40 -7.18 22.62
C ILE A 244 -1.01 -6.54 23.95
N GLU A 245 -0.22 -7.24 24.77
CA GLU A 245 -0.02 -6.78 26.15
C GLU A 245 1.33 -7.11 26.78
N ASN A 246 1.77 -6.24 27.69
CA ASN A 246 2.94 -6.43 28.54
C ASN A 246 4.26 -6.60 27.75
N LEU A 247 4.46 -5.78 26.70
CA LEU A 247 5.52 -5.93 25.71
C LEU A 247 6.30 -4.63 25.47
N ARG A 248 7.56 -4.75 25.06
CA ARG A 248 8.32 -3.69 24.41
C ARG A 248 8.43 -3.99 22.92
N LEU A 249 8.05 -3.04 22.07
CA LEU A 249 8.16 -3.14 20.61
C LEU A 249 9.18 -2.11 20.13
N GLU A 250 10.17 -2.53 19.36
CA GLU A 250 11.22 -1.66 18.83
C GLU A 250 11.37 -1.82 17.32
N SER A 251 11.62 -0.75 16.59
CA SER A 251 12.18 -0.84 15.24
C SER A 251 13.70 -0.76 15.32
N ALA A 252 14.40 -1.68 14.66
CA ALA A 252 15.81 -1.47 14.30
C ALA A 252 15.89 -0.28 13.33
N HIS A 253 16.96 0.50 13.37
CA HIS A 253 17.20 1.63 12.46
C HIS A 253 18.70 1.87 12.34
N ASP A 254 19.12 2.66 11.36
CA ASP A 254 20.50 3.15 11.24
C ASP A 254 20.78 4.25 12.29
N PRO A 255 21.63 3.99 13.32
CA PRO A 255 21.90 4.96 14.37
C PRO A 255 22.66 6.20 13.86
N GLU A 256 23.32 6.11 12.71
CA GLU A 256 24.04 7.24 12.11
C GLU A 256 23.12 8.16 11.30
N ASN A 257 21.86 7.74 11.07
CA ASN A 257 20.86 8.52 10.35
C ASN A 257 19.61 8.75 11.21
N ALA A 258 19.56 9.90 11.88
CA ALA A 258 18.41 10.31 12.70
C ALA A 258 17.09 10.45 11.92
N LYS A 259 17.14 10.43 10.58
CA LYS A 259 15.99 10.46 9.68
C LYS A 259 15.86 9.18 8.85
N ASP A 260 16.39 8.06 9.32
CA ASP A 260 16.28 6.78 8.63
C ASP A 260 14.81 6.46 8.33
N GLU A 261 14.56 5.90 7.16
CA GLU A 261 13.24 5.45 6.71
C GLU A 261 13.25 3.99 6.25
N ASN A 262 14.42 3.35 6.30
CA ASN A 262 14.65 1.98 5.85
C ASN A 262 14.53 1.01 7.02
N HIS A 263 13.38 1.08 7.69
CA HIS A 263 13.03 0.22 8.81
C HIS A 263 11.51 0.14 8.97
N SER A 264 11.03 -0.56 9.99
CA SER A 264 9.59 -0.73 10.22
C SER A 264 8.88 0.59 10.53
N TRP A 265 7.77 0.85 9.84
CA TRP A 265 7.00 2.09 10.02
C TRP A 265 5.93 1.97 11.10
N PHE A 266 5.26 0.83 11.22
CA PHE A 266 4.15 0.68 12.16
C PHE A 266 4.42 -0.43 13.15
N ALA A 267 4.11 -0.22 14.43
CA ALA A 267 4.19 -1.28 15.41
C ALA A 267 2.93 -2.16 15.36
N ILE A 268 1.74 -1.56 15.45
CA ILE A 268 0.45 -2.27 15.46
C ILE A 268 -0.53 -1.60 14.51
N THR A 269 -1.12 -2.37 13.57
CA THR A 269 -2.29 -1.95 12.79
C THR A 269 -3.47 -2.86 13.06
N MET A 270 -4.69 -2.30 13.05
CA MET A 270 -5.93 -3.07 13.20
C MET A 270 -6.93 -2.75 12.09
N GLU A 271 -7.47 -3.79 11.46
CA GLU A 271 -8.49 -3.76 10.42
C GLU A 271 -9.50 -4.88 10.63
N HIS A 272 -10.77 -4.62 10.33
CA HIS A 272 -11.87 -5.58 10.44
C HIS A 272 -11.92 -6.26 11.83
N ALA A 273 -11.67 -5.46 12.87
CA ALA A 273 -11.55 -5.92 14.25
C ALA A 273 -12.60 -5.23 15.15
N ARG A 274 -12.99 -5.90 16.24
CA ARG A 274 -13.87 -5.34 17.26
C ARG A 274 -13.52 -5.89 18.63
N ASP A 275 -13.80 -5.16 19.71
CA ASP A 275 -13.54 -5.64 21.07
C ASP A 275 -12.09 -6.12 21.23
N ALA A 276 -11.13 -5.24 20.95
CA ALA A 276 -9.69 -5.54 21.00
C ALA A 276 -8.98 -4.62 21.99
N TRP A 277 -7.75 -4.97 22.38
CA TRP A 277 -6.96 -4.12 23.26
C TRP A 277 -5.46 -4.14 22.99
N VAL A 278 -4.82 -3.02 23.33
CA VAL A 278 -3.38 -2.89 23.52
C VAL A 278 -3.18 -2.35 24.93
N ARG A 279 -2.46 -3.06 25.81
CA ARG A 279 -2.24 -2.59 27.18
C ARG A 279 -0.83 -2.83 27.71
N GLN A 280 -0.26 -1.86 28.43
CA GLN A 280 1.09 -1.98 29.00
C GLN A 280 2.13 -2.27 27.93
N VAL A 281 2.21 -1.41 26.90
CA VAL A 281 3.16 -1.56 25.79
C VAL A 281 4.04 -0.32 25.66
N THR A 282 5.35 -0.53 25.55
CA THR A 282 6.30 0.53 25.20
C THR A 282 6.76 0.36 23.76
N PHE A 283 6.70 1.43 22.97
CA PHE A 283 7.08 1.48 21.57
C PHE A 283 8.33 2.35 21.42
N ALA A 284 9.27 1.96 20.54
CA ALA A 284 10.44 2.77 20.23
C ALA A 284 10.83 2.75 18.74
N HIS A 285 11.29 3.89 18.23
CA HIS A 285 11.93 4.08 16.92
C HIS A 285 11.06 3.89 15.67
N PHE A 286 9.76 3.63 15.78
CA PHE A 286 8.90 3.46 14.60
C PHE A 286 8.74 4.79 13.83
N ALA A 287 8.79 4.72 12.49
CA ALA A 287 8.69 5.89 11.62
C ALA A 287 7.27 6.46 11.49
N GLY A 288 6.26 5.60 11.57
CA GLY A 288 4.83 5.86 11.39
C GLY A 288 4.07 5.90 12.70
N SER A 289 3.40 4.80 13.08
CA SER A 289 2.50 4.75 14.25
C SER A 289 2.92 3.70 15.28
N ALA A 290 2.71 4.01 16.55
CA ALA A 290 2.67 3.02 17.62
C ALA A 290 1.41 2.15 17.48
N VAL A 291 0.24 2.78 17.34
CA VAL A 291 -1.03 2.09 17.08
C VAL A 291 -1.84 2.86 16.05
N ALA A 292 -2.22 2.19 14.97
CA ALA A 292 -3.14 2.71 13.96
C ALA A 292 -4.40 1.82 13.87
N LEU A 293 -5.55 2.41 14.18
CA LEU A 293 -6.86 1.76 14.11
C LEU A 293 -7.61 2.26 12.87
N TRP A 294 -7.84 1.41 11.89
CA TRP A 294 -8.45 1.82 10.62
C TRP A 294 -10.00 1.75 10.66
N GLU A 295 -10.66 2.19 9.59
CA GLU A 295 -12.10 2.50 9.54
C GLU A 295 -13.03 1.36 9.95
N SER A 296 -12.55 0.13 9.74
CA SER A 296 -13.28 -1.10 10.02
C SER A 296 -13.14 -1.60 11.46
N THR A 297 -12.48 -0.83 12.33
CA THR A 297 -12.31 -1.14 13.75
C THR A 297 -13.44 -0.57 14.60
N SER A 298 -13.82 -1.26 15.67
CA SER A 298 -14.67 -0.66 16.71
C SER A 298 -14.45 -1.20 18.10
N ARG A 299 -14.68 -0.40 19.15
CA ARG A 299 -14.57 -0.87 20.56
C ARG A 299 -13.19 -1.41 20.88
N VAL A 300 -12.18 -0.58 20.64
CA VAL A 300 -10.77 -0.91 20.91
C VAL A 300 -10.27 -0.04 22.06
N THR A 301 -9.61 -0.64 23.06
CA THR A 301 -8.92 0.09 24.12
C THR A 301 -7.41 0.04 23.92
N VAL A 302 -6.75 1.18 23.86
CA VAL A 302 -5.29 1.32 23.96
C VAL A 302 -5.01 1.98 25.30
N GLN A 303 -4.36 1.28 26.23
CA GLN A 303 -4.14 1.84 27.58
C GLN A 303 -2.75 1.59 28.14
N ASP A 304 -2.30 2.52 28.99
CA ASP A 304 -1.02 2.41 29.69
C ASP A 304 0.14 2.18 28.70
N CYS A 305 0.28 3.05 27.70
CA CYS A 305 1.23 2.90 26.60
C CYS A 305 2.20 4.08 26.49
N LEU A 306 3.47 3.80 26.16
CA LEU A 306 4.53 4.79 25.96
C LEU A 306 5.08 4.71 24.53
N SER A 307 5.15 5.81 23.79
CA SER A 307 5.85 5.89 22.50
C SER A 307 7.08 6.79 22.58
N LEU A 308 8.25 6.23 22.32
CA LEU A 308 9.55 6.84 22.61
C LEU A 308 10.42 6.96 21.36
N ALA A 309 11.20 8.04 21.28
CA ALA A 309 12.27 8.22 20.31
C ALA A 309 11.93 7.79 18.86
N PRO A 310 10.92 8.39 18.20
CA PRO A 310 10.63 8.08 16.80
C PRO A 310 11.81 8.43 15.89
N VAL A 311 12.08 7.60 14.89
CA VAL A 311 13.13 7.79 13.88
C VAL A 311 12.45 7.85 12.51
N SER A 312 12.59 8.99 11.83
CA SER A 312 12.08 9.24 10.47
C SER A 312 12.35 10.68 10.04
N GLU A 313 12.11 10.99 8.77
CA GLU A 313 11.84 12.38 8.36
C GLU A 313 10.66 12.97 9.16
N ASP A 314 10.75 14.22 9.59
CA ASP A 314 9.62 14.94 10.16
C ASP A 314 8.71 15.47 9.04
N ALA A 315 7.88 14.59 8.51
CA ALA A 315 7.22 14.80 7.22
C ALA A 315 5.92 14.02 7.04
N GLY A 316 4.84 14.71 6.64
CA GLY A 316 3.62 14.10 6.11
C GLY A 316 3.12 12.89 6.91
N GLY A 317 2.77 11.80 6.22
CA GLY A 317 2.22 10.55 6.80
C GLY A 317 3.14 9.74 7.72
N ARG A 318 4.03 10.38 8.49
CA ARG A 318 4.92 9.82 9.50
C ARG A 318 4.52 10.32 10.89
N ARG A 319 4.91 9.57 11.93
CA ARG A 319 4.72 9.97 13.34
C ARG A 319 3.29 10.37 13.70
N ASN A 320 2.30 9.69 13.11
CA ASN A 320 0.92 9.69 13.58
C ASN A 320 0.82 8.66 14.70
N THR A 321 1.22 9.02 15.92
CA THR A 321 1.62 8.06 16.96
C THR A 321 0.49 7.13 17.40
N PHE A 322 -0.58 7.71 17.96
CA PHE A 322 -1.81 7.01 18.33
C PHE A 322 -2.94 7.52 17.44
N PHE A 323 -3.27 6.73 16.42
CA PHE A 323 -4.17 7.13 15.34
C PHE A 323 -5.42 6.26 15.28
N THR A 324 -6.57 6.89 15.01
CA THR A 324 -7.83 6.18 14.73
C THR A 324 -8.61 6.80 13.58
N ALA A 325 -9.05 5.97 12.64
CA ALA A 325 -10.13 6.24 11.70
C ALA A 325 -11.39 5.40 12.02
N GLY A 326 -11.36 4.63 13.11
CA GLY A 326 -12.44 3.75 13.55
C GLY A 326 -13.54 4.46 14.35
N GLN A 327 -14.29 3.67 15.13
CA GLN A 327 -15.38 4.15 15.98
C GLN A 327 -15.42 3.46 17.35
N GLN A 328 -15.91 4.13 18.38
CA GLN A 328 -15.91 3.62 19.75
C GLN A 328 -14.51 3.25 20.24
N THR A 329 -13.45 3.98 19.85
CA THR A 329 -12.07 3.70 20.29
C THR A 329 -11.71 4.53 21.52
N LEU A 330 -11.04 3.92 22.50
CA LEU A 330 -10.57 4.57 23.72
C LEU A 330 -9.04 4.47 23.81
N PHE A 331 -8.37 5.63 23.87
CA PHE A 331 -6.97 5.74 24.26
C PHE A 331 -6.94 6.28 25.69
N LEU A 332 -6.38 5.53 26.64
CA LEU A 332 -6.43 5.84 28.07
C LEU A 332 -5.04 5.78 28.68
N ARG A 333 -4.50 6.88 29.22
CA ARG A 333 -3.12 6.93 29.73
C ARG A 333 -2.10 6.50 28.67
N CYS A 334 -2.07 7.25 27.59
CA CYS A 334 -1.06 7.11 26.53
C CYS A 334 -0.12 8.30 26.55
N TRP A 335 1.17 8.05 26.41
CA TRP A 335 2.21 9.06 26.37
C TRP A 335 3.05 8.95 25.10
N ALA A 336 3.41 10.07 24.50
CA ALA A 336 4.26 10.12 23.30
C ALA A 336 5.29 11.26 23.37
N GLU A 337 6.47 11.07 22.78
CA GLU A 337 7.44 12.15 22.57
C GLU A 337 7.79 12.33 21.10
N ARG A 338 7.99 13.59 20.70
CA ARG A 338 8.57 13.97 19.40
C ARG A 338 7.84 13.37 18.18
N GLY A 339 6.57 13.03 18.34
CA GLY A 339 5.71 12.66 17.23
C GLY A 339 5.29 13.88 16.42
N ARG A 340 4.59 13.67 15.31
CA ARG A 340 4.02 14.76 14.49
C ARG A 340 2.59 15.03 14.91
N HIS A 341 1.76 14.01 14.87
CA HIS A 341 0.38 14.04 15.34
C HIS A 341 0.23 12.92 16.37
N ASP A 342 0.49 13.22 17.65
CA ASP A 342 0.58 12.18 18.69
C ASP A 342 -0.77 11.53 19.00
N PHE A 343 -1.83 12.32 19.04
CA PHE A 343 -3.20 11.86 19.25
C PHE A 343 -4.07 12.34 18.10
N ALA A 344 -4.32 11.45 17.14
CA ALA A 344 -4.85 11.82 15.83
C ALA A 344 -6.10 11.04 15.44
N VAL A 345 -7.04 11.75 14.80
CA VAL A 345 -8.26 11.16 14.21
C VAL A 345 -8.30 11.42 12.71
N GLY A 346 -8.58 10.37 11.94
CA GLY A 346 -8.49 10.33 10.48
C GLY A 346 -9.80 10.49 9.72
N HIS A 347 -9.72 10.23 8.42
CA HIS A 347 -10.77 10.49 7.45
C HIS A 347 -12.06 9.72 7.77
N GLY A 348 -13.19 10.43 7.82
CA GLY A 348 -14.52 9.85 8.00
C GLY A 348 -14.72 9.06 9.30
N ALA A 349 -13.89 9.30 10.32
CA ALA A 349 -14.01 8.63 11.61
C ALA A 349 -15.36 8.96 12.26
N ALA A 350 -16.25 7.98 12.31
CA ALA A 350 -17.65 8.21 12.68
C ALA A 350 -17.85 8.38 14.19
N GLY A 351 -16.94 7.90 15.04
CA GLY A 351 -17.04 8.02 16.50
C GLY A 351 -18.27 7.34 17.15
N PRO A 352 -18.53 7.56 18.45
CA PRO A 352 -17.71 8.39 19.34
C PRO A 352 -16.30 7.82 19.50
N ASN A 353 -15.26 8.64 19.62
CA ASN A 353 -13.89 8.22 19.92
C ASN A 353 -13.36 9.06 21.10
N ALA A 354 -12.51 8.50 21.96
CA ALA A 354 -12.04 9.19 23.16
C ALA A 354 -10.53 9.00 23.39
N PHE A 355 -9.84 10.10 23.67
CA PHE A 355 -8.50 10.16 24.27
C PHE A 355 -8.66 10.70 25.69
N VAL A 356 -8.31 9.90 26.69
CA VAL A 356 -8.54 10.18 28.11
C VAL A 356 -7.21 10.11 28.85
N GLN A 357 -6.83 11.19 29.53
CA GLN A 357 -5.55 11.32 30.23
C GLN A 357 -4.36 10.95 29.36
N CYS A 358 -4.18 11.63 28.24
CA CYS A 358 -3.06 11.39 27.32
C CYS A 358 -2.13 12.60 27.31
N GLU A 359 -0.83 12.39 27.16
CA GLU A 359 0.16 13.46 27.22
C GLU A 359 1.21 13.31 26.12
N SER A 360 1.56 14.42 25.48
CA SER A 360 2.63 14.47 24.48
C SER A 360 3.72 15.45 24.90
N SER A 361 4.97 15.11 24.59
CA SER A 361 6.14 15.95 24.83
C SER A 361 6.80 16.36 23.51
N GLN A 362 6.84 17.67 23.27
CA GLN A 362 7.52 18.29 22.12
C GLN A 362 7.10 17.73 20.75
N PRO A 363 5.80 17.62 20.42
CA PRO A 363 5.39 17.20 19.09
C PRO A 363 5.69 18.28 18.04
N THR A 364 5.97 17.83 16.81
CA THR A 364 6.29 18.71 15.67
C THR A 364 5.04 19.22 14.94
N GLY A 365 3.87 18.68 15.24
CA GLY A 365 2.57 19.09 14.70
C GLY A 365 1.44 19.04 15.73
N ASP A 366 0.23 19.40 15.30
CA ASP A 366 -0.95 19.47 16.16
C ASP A 366 -1.57 18.08 16.43
N SER A 367 -2.10 17.85 17.63
CA SER A 367 -3.00 16.71 17.89
C SER A 367 -4.46 17.10 17.63
N GLY A 368 -5.33 16.16 17.28
CA GLY A 368 -6.72 16.43 16.92
C GLY A 368 -7.20 15.67 15.69
N ALA A 369 -8.19 16.23 14.99
CA ALA A 369 -8.64 15.68 13.72
C ALA A 369 -7.78 16.23 12.57
N ILE A 370 -7.06 15.35 11.88
CA ILE A 370 -6.04 15.74 10.90
C ILE A 370 -6.48 15.57 9.43
N GLU A 371 -7.61 14.89 9.20
CA GLU A 371 -8.22 14.63 7.88
C GLU A 371 -9.73 14.99 7.87
N SER A 372 -10.42 14.92 6.72
CA SER A 372 -11.87 15.17 6.59
C SER A 372 -12.70 13.94 6.95
N TRP A 373 -13.83 13.93 7.62
CA TRP A 373 -14.51 14.82 8.54
C TRP A 373 -14.75 13.91 9.74
N ALA A 374 -13.93 14.02 10.78
CA ALA A 374 -14.09 13.20 11.98
C ALA A 374 -15.26 13.75 12.81
N SER A 375 -16.05 12.87 13.41
CA SER A 375 -17.26 13.26 14.12
C SER A 375 -17.36 12.60 15.50
N GLY A 376 -17.62 13.38 16.54
CA GLY A 376 -17.74 12.88 17.90
C GLY A 376 -16.41 12.40 18.47
N THR A 377 -15.41 13.26 18.53
CA THR A 377 -14.14 12.99 19.20
C THR A 377 -14.08 13.70 20.55
N LEU A 378 -13.68 12.99 21.59
CA LEU A 378 -13.41 13.56 22.92
C LEU A 378 -11.90 13.53 23.20
N PHE A 379 -11.35 14.67 23.55
CA PHE A 379 -10.09 14.77 24.27
C PHE A 379 -10.43 15.18 25.70
N ASP A 380 -10.14 14.31 26.66
CA ASP A 380 -10.49 14.48 28.06
C ASP A 380 -9.23 14.41 28.91
N ASN A 381 -8.87 15.52 29.56
CA ASN A 381 -7.63 15.64 30.32
C ASN A 381 -6.37 15.38 29.47
N VAL A 382 -6.35 15.85 28.22
CA VAL A 382 -5.19 15.69 27.32
C VAL A 382 -4.26 16.90 27.42
N SER A 383 -2.95 16.63 27.48
CA SER A 383 -1.90 17.64 27.55
C SER A 383 -0.97 17.54 26.33
N VAL A 384 -0.72 18.67 25.66
CA VAL A 384 0.21 18.79 24.54
C VAL A 384 1.29 19.81 24.88
N ASP A 385 2.48 19.34 25.26
CA ASP A 385 3.61 20.19 25.61
C ASP A 385 4.32 20.72 24.35
N GLY A 386 4.11 22.00 24.06
CA GLY A 386 4.82 22.73 23.00
C GLY A 386 4.12 22.81 21.64
N ASN A 387 2.90 22.29 21.49
CA ASN A 387 2.12 22.40 20.25
C ASN A 387 0.61 22.52 20.50
N SER A 388 -0.21 22.34 19.46
CA SER A 388 -1.65 22.63 19.48
C SER A 388 -2.53 21.38 19.64
N LEU A 389 -3.72 21.57 20.23
CA LEU A 389 -4.88 20.69 20.02
C LEU A 389 -5.85 21.36 19.04
N SER A 390 -6.37 20.62 18.06
CA SER A 390 -6.97 21.25 16.88
C SER A 390 -8.21 20.53 16.34
N PHE A 391 -9.34 21.26 16.36
CA PHE A 391 -10.54 21.06 15.56
C PHE A 391 -10.68 22.28 14.64
N ALA A 392 -10.31 22.14 13.37
CA ALA A 392 -10.12 23.29 12.49
C ALA A 392 -10.63 23.07 11.06
N HIS A 393 -10.81 24.18 10.34
CA HIS A 393 -10.81 24.19 8.88
C HIS A 393 -9.36 24.21 8.37
N ARG A 394 -8.87 23.07 7.91
CA ARG A 394 -7.49 22.86 7.43
C ARG A 394 -7.28 23.28 5.96
N GLY A 395 -8.32 23.74 5.28
CA GLY A 395 -8.26 24.17 3.88
C GLY A 395 -7.68 23.08 2.96
N SER A 396 -6.67 23.46 2.16
CA SER A 396 -6.00 22.58 1.20
C SER A 396 -5.00 21.59 1.81
N ALA A 397 -4.64 21.72 3.09
CA ALA A 397 -3.74 20.78 3.77
C ALA A 397 -4.30 19.35 3.74
N GLY A 398 -3.43 18.33 3.77
CA GLY A 398 -3.87 16.93 3.79
C GLY A 398 -4.76 16.53 2.61
N GLN A 399 -4.49 17.03 1.40
CA GLN A 399 -5.29 16.77 0.17
C GLN A 399 -6.72 17.34 0.26
N GLY A 400 -6.84 18.60 0.71
CA GLY A 400 -8.15 19.23 0.89
C GLY A 400 -8.91 18.65 2.07
N ALA A 401 -8.23 18.57 3.22
CA ALA A 401 -8.82 18.11 4.48
C ALA A 401 -10.01 18.99 4.88
N GLY A 402 -10.04 20.27 4.53
CA GLY A 402 -11.18 21.15 4.79
C GLY A 402 -11.57 21.13 6.27
N TRP A 403 -12.86 21.01 6.55
CA TRP A 403 -13.35 20.81 7.92
C TRP A 403 -12.94 19.44 8.45
N SER A 404 -12.06 19.42 9.47
CA SER A 404 -11.50 18.16 9.98
C SER A 404 -12.33 17.53 11.09
N ALA A 405 -13.03 18.32 11.91
CA ALA A 405 -13.81 17.81 13.04
C ALA A 405 -15.21 18.43 13.11
N ALA A 406 -16.15 17.64 13.61
CA ALA A 406 -17.50 18.05 13.96
C ALA A 406 -17.98 17.38 15.25
N ASN A 407 -18.85 18.06 15.99
CA ASN A 407 -19.51 17.50 17.16
C ASN A 407 -18.54 16.90 18.19
N SER A 408 -17.36 17.53 18.32
CA SER A 408 -16.22 17.04 19.09
C SER A 408 -15.93 17.95 20.29
N VAL A 409 -15.30 17.41 21.33
CA VAL A 409 -15.17 18.04 22.64
C VAL A 409 -13.72 18.02 23.12
N PHE A 410 -13.20 19.18 23.51
CA PHE A 410 -12.08 19.30 24.44
C PHE A 410 -12.62 19.46 25.86
N TRP A 411 -12.21 18.60 26.77
CA TRP A 411 -12.57 18.64 28.18
C TRP A 411 -11.31 18.66 29.03
N ASN A 412 -11.12 19.68 29.86
CA ASN A 412 -9.99 19.76 30.78
C ASN A 412 -8.61 19.65 30.11
N CYS A 413 -8.45 20.16 28.88
CA CYS A 413 -7.24 20.01 28.08
C CYS A 413 -6.24 21.15 28.27
N THR A 414 -4.96 20.86 28.02
CA THR A 414 -3.87 21.84 28.07
C THR A 414 -3.01 21.74 26.82
N ALA A 415 -2.69 22.86 26.19
CA ALA A 415 -1.81 22.92 25.01
C ALA A 415 -1.22 24.32 24.87
N ALA A 416 -0.24 24.52 23.98
CA ALA A 416 0.22 25.86 23.65
C ALA A 416 -0.90 26.68 22.97
N LEU A 417 -1.69 26.01 22.12
CA LEU A 417 -2.85 26.58 21.42
C LEU A 417 -3.96 25.54 21.31
N ILE A 418 -5.21 25.95 21.56
CA ILE A 418 -6.38 25.13 21.27
C ILE A 418 -7.20 25.82 20.18
N ARG A 419 -7.33 25.15 19.04
CA ARG A 419 -8.23 25.55 17.94
C ARG A 419 -9.53 24.78 18.07
N CYS A 420 -10.64 25.50 18.27
CA CYS A 420 -11.98 24.93 18.30
C CYS A 420 -12.87 25.73 17.36
N ALA A 421 -12.95 25.31 16.09
CA ALA A 421 -13.76 25.97 15.07
C ALA A 421 -15.05 25.18 14.80
N ASN A 422 -16.14 25.88 14.48
CA ASN A 422 -17.43 25.30 14.11
C ASN A 422 -17.58 25.19 12.59
N PRO A 423 -17.82 23.99 12.05
CA PRO A 423 -18.30 23.87 10.69
C PRO A 423 -19.70 24.47 10.51
N PRO A 424 -20.09 24.92 9.31
CA PRO A 424 -21.42 25.53 9.07
C PRO A 424 -22.64 24.68 9.45
N THR A 425 -22.48 23.36 9.60
CA THR A 425 -23.57 22.43 9.93
C THR A 425 -23.34 21.65 11.23
N ALA A 426 -22.36 22.02 12.06
CA ALA A 426 -22.00 21.28 13.27
C ALA A 426 -21.40 22.19 14.35
N GLN A 427 -21.31 21.68 15.57
CA GLN A 427 -20.71 22.42 16.70
C GLN A 427 -19.54 21.65 17.27
N ASN A 428 -18.48 22.32 17.69
CA ASN A 428 -17.41 21.77 18.50
C ASN A 428 -17.39 22.53 19.84
N TRP A 429 -16.92 21.86 20.88
CA TRP A 429 -16.94 22.37 22.25
C TRP A 429 -15.56 22.30 22.90
N ALA A 430 -15.28 23.27 23.76
CA ALA A 430 -14.13 23.29 24.63
C ALA A 430 -14.51 23.77 26.05
N PHE A 431 -14.26 22.90 27.03
CA PHE A 431 -14.60 23.11 28.43
C PHE A 431 -13.34 22.94 29.29
N GLY A 432 -13.07 23.88 30.21
CA GLY A 432 -12.01 23.72 31.21
C GLY A 432 -10.59 23.74 30.65
N SER A 433 -10.28 24.61 29.70
CA SER A 433 -9.05 24.50 28.91
C SER A 433 -7.98 25.54 29.25
N TRP A 434 -6.70 25.15 29.15
CA TRP A 434 -5.53 26.03 29.35
C TRP A 434 -4.70 26.12 28.07
N ALA A 435 -4.73 27.26 27.37
CA ALA A 435 -3.97 27.51 26.15
C ALA A 435 -4.10 28.98 25.69
N GLU A 436 -3.43 29.35 24.60
CA GLU A 436 -4.00 30.34 23.68
C GLU A 436 -5.25 29.75 22.99
N PHE A 437 -6.25 30.58 22.67
CA PHE A 437 -7.54 30.13 22.15
C PHE A 437 -7.83 30.73 20.78
N GLU A 438 -8.21 29.87 19.83
CA GLU A 438 -8.59 30.25 18.47
C GLU A 438 -9.86 29.49 18.03
N GLY A 439 -10.74 30.17 17.30
CA GLY A 439 -11.95 29.57 16.70
C GLY A 439 -13.25 29.95 17.40
N ASP A 440 -14.35 29.69 16.70
CA ASP A 440 -15.73 30.11 17.01
C ASP A 440 -16.58 28.99 17.63
N GLY A 441 -15.93 27.94 18.15
CA GLY A 441 -16.53 26.86 18.93
C GLY A 441 -17.21 27.34 20.22
N ILE A 442 -17.87 26.42 20.91
CA ILE A 442 -18.50 26.73 22.20
C ILE A 442 -17.46 26.60 23.31
N TRP A 443 -17.13 27.73 23.94
CA TRP A 443 -16.16 27.81 25.03
C TRP A 443 -16.84 28.03 26.38
N ARG A 444 -16.37 27.31 27.41
CA ARG A 444 -16.68 27.58 28.83
C ARG A 444 -15.44 27.27 29.66
N SER A 445 -15.27 27.97 30.78
CA SER A 445 -14.21 27.67 31.74
C SER A 445 -12.80 27.72 31.12
N SER A 446 -12.53 28.74 30.30
CA SER A 446 -11.18 29.00 29.78
C SER A 446 -10.25 29.50 30.89
N ASN A 447 -9.02 28.99 30.93
CA ASN A 447 -8.01 29.21 31.97
C ASN A 447 -8.44 28.74 33.38
N GLU A 448 -9.31 27.74 33.43
CA GLU A 448 -9.68 27.04 34.67
C GLU A 448 -10.01 25.58 34.33
N PHE A 449 -10.21 24.73 35.34
CA PHE A 449 -10.66 23.35 35.12
C PHE A 449 -12.15 23.21 35.43
N ALA A 450 -12.89 22.59 34.51
CA ALA A 450 -14.30 22.31 34.66
C ALA A 450 -14.54 21.11 35.58
N LYS A 451 -15.73 21.09 36.23
CA LYS A 451 -16.26 19.91 36.91
C LYS A 451 -17.38 19.28 36.08
N PRO A 452 -17.50 17.94 36.03
CA PRO A 452 -16.63 16.93 36.66
C PRO A 452 -15.20 16.90 36.07
N GLU A 453 -14.26 16.27 36.79
CA GLU A 453 -12.86 16.22 36.37
C GLU A 453 -12.65 15.53 35.01
N SER A 454 -13.43 14.48 34.74
CA SER A 454 -13.48 13.81 33.43
C SER A 454 -14.93 13.68 32.99
N LEU A 455 -15.21 14.16 31.77
CA LEU A 455 -16.51 13.99 31.12
C LEU A 455 -16.75 12.51 30.79
N PHE A 456 -15.74 11.81 30.28
CA PHE A 456 -15.81 10.38 29.97
C PHE A 456 -16.20 9.56 31.20
N ALA A 457 -15.52 9.80 32.33
CA ALA A 457 -15.78 9.10 33.58
C ALA A 457 -17.16 9.41 34.15
N ALA A 458 -17.62 10.66 34.06
CA ALA A 458 -18.96 11.04 34.51
C ALA A 458 -20.05 10.40 33.64
N GLN A 459 -19.89 10.39 32.32
CA GLN A 459 -20.78 9.68 31.40
C GLN A 459 -20.80 8.18 31.68
N LEU A 460 -19.64 7.57 31.94
CA LEU A 460 -19.53 6.17 32.30
C LEU A 460 -20.23 5.88 33.64
N LYS A 461 -20.09 6.77 34.62
CA LYS A 461 -20.79 6.67 35.91
C LYS A 461 -22.31 6.68 35.71
N ASP A 462 -22.83 7.60 34.90
CA ASP A 462 -24.26 7.70 34.65
C ASP A 462 -24.81 6.45 33.93
N ARG A 463 -24.01 5.86 33.04
CA ARG A 463 -24.41 4.70 32.25
C ARG A 463 -24.26 3.35 32.97
N LEU A 464 -23.12 3.14 33.65
CA LEU A 464 -22.73 1.84 34.22
C LEU A 464 -22.40 1.89 35.73
N GLY A 465 -22.46 3.06 36.34
CA GLY A 465 -22.24 3.23 37.78
C GLY A 465 -20.77 3.38 38.20
N PRO A 466 -20.52 3.64 39.50
CA PRO A 466 -19.18 3.94 40.03
C PRO A 466 -18.15 2.81 39.86
N ALA A 467 -18.58 1.55 39.87
CA ALA A 467 -17.68 0.40 39.72
C ALA A 467 -16.99 0.40 38.34
N ALA A 468 -17.70 0.77 37.28
CA ALA A 468 -17.11 0.90 35.94
C ALA A 468 -16.07 2.03 35.89
N VAL A 469 -16.31 3.13 36.60
CA VAL A 469 -15.33 4.23 36.72
C VAL A 469 -14.08 3.82 37.47
N ALA A 470 -14.20 3.01 38.53
CA ALA A 470 -13.05 2.51 39.27
C ALA A 470 -12.10 1.67 38.39
N CYS A 471 -12.64 0.92 37.41
CA CYS A 471 -11.85 0.17 36.43
C CYS A 471 -11.01 1.07 35.51
N LEU A 472 -11.37 2.36 35.37
CA LEU A 472 -10.55 3.28 34.59
C LEU A 472 -9.23 3.58 35.26
N GLN A 473 -9.11 3.51 36.60
CA GLN A 473 -7.88 3.86 37.32
C GLN A 473 -7.30 5.22 36.87
N LEU A 474 -8.12 6.27 36.93
CA LEU A 474 -7.70 7.61 36.51
C LEU A 474 -6.52 8.10 37.36
N PHE A 475 -5.53 8.68 36.68
CA PHE A 475 -4.43 9.39 37.31
C PHE A 475 -4.97 10.65 38.03
N PRO A 476 -4.75 10.83 39.33
CA PRO A 476 -5.33 11.94 40.07
C PRO A 476 -4.69 13.26 39.66
N ARG A 477 -5.49 14.30 39.40
CA ARG A 477 -4.98 15.67 39.36
C ARG A 477 -4.64 16.13 40.78
N GLY A 478 -3.53 16.87 40.92
CA GLY A 478 -3.03 17.35 42.20
C GLY A 478 -4.08 18.11 43.04
N SER A 479 -3.87 18.19 44.36
CA SER A 479 -4.82 18.76 45.32
C SER A 479 -5.37 20.11 44.85
N GLY A 480 -6.68 20.17 44.59
CA GLY A 480 -7.41 21.30 43.99
C GLY A 480 -7.50 22.58 44.82
N ASP A 481 -6.51 22.84 45.68
CA ASP A 481 -6.39 24.08 46.46
C ASP A 481 -5.76 25.18 45.61
N SER A 482 -6.43 25.60 44.54
CA SER A 482 -6.03 26.74 43.73
C SER A 482 -6.65 28.01 44.29
N SER A 483 -6.03 28.62 45.31
CA SER A 483 -6.42 29.94 45.81
C SER A 483 -5.48 31.02 45.29
N THR A 484 -6.03 32.05 44.66
CA THR A 484 -5.29 33.28 44.31
C THR A 484 -4.98 34.15 45.54
N ASN A 485 -5.59 33.84 46.69
CA ASN A 485 -5.34 34.47 47.98
C ASN A 485 -5.32 33.40 49.10
N PRO A 486 -4.27 32.57 49.19
CA PRO A 486 -4.22 31.49 50.16
C PRO A 486 -4.09 32.03 51.58
N SER A 487 -4.68 31.35 52.56
CA SER A 487 -4.36 31.62 53.97
C SER A 487 -2.87 31.36 54.22
N LEU A 488 -2.29 31.98 55.26
CA LEU A 488 -0.88 31.74 55.62
C LEU A 488 -0.59 30.25 55.87
N GLU A 489 -1.55 29.53 56.47
CA GLU A 489 -1.46 28.08 56.69
C GLU A 489 -1.47 27.28 55.38
N LEU A 490 -2.38 27.62 54.45
CA LEU A 490 -2.44 27.00 53.12
C LEU A 490 -1.14 27.28 52.34
N ALA A 491 -0.65 28.52 52.35
CA ALA A 491 0.59 28.90 51.69
C ALA A 491 1.81 28.15 52.26
N ALA A 492 1.92 28.02 53.58
CA ALA A 492 2.98 27.25 54.22
C ALA A 492 2.92 25.77 53.82
N ARG A 493 1.72 25.16 53.82
CA ARG A 493 1.51 23.78 53.38
C ARG A 493 1.90 23.58 51.91
N LEU A 494 1.46 24.46 51.01
CA LEU A 494 1.80 24.41 49.58
C LEU A 494 3.31 24.63 49.35
N THR A 495 3.97 25.50 50.13
CA THR A 495 5.42 25.73 50.06
C THR A 495 6.22 24.48 50.45
N VAL A 496 5.78 23.76 51.48
CA VAL A 496 6.41 22.48 51.86
C VAL A 496 6.18 21.43 50.76
N ALA A 497 4.97 21.34 50.23
CA ALA A 497 4.63 20.41 49.14
C ALA A 497 5.46 20.69 47.87
N ALA A 498 5.73 21.95 47.55
CA ALA A 498 6.52 22.37 46.38
C ALA A 498 7.99 21.92 46.39
N ARG A 499 8.50 21.35 47.50
CA ARG A 499 9.83 20.72 47.56
C ARG A 499 9.88 19.39 46.81
N GLN A 500 8.73 18.81 46.51
CA GLN A 500 8.61 17.57 45.77
C GLN A 500 8.01 17.87 44.40
N SER A 501 8.57 17.24 43.35
CA SER A 501 7.94 17.28 42.04
C SER A 501 6.60 16.55 42.09
N PRO A 502 5.55 17.06 41.42
CA PRO A 502 4.29 16.35 41.34
C PRO A 502 4.49 15.01 40.58
N PRO A 503 3.69 13.97 40.91
CA PRO A 503 3.68 12.74 40.13
C PRO A 503 3.46 13.04 38.65
N GLN A 504 4.14 12.30 37.77
CA GLN A 504 4.03 12.46 36.32
C GLN A 504 3.22 11.31 35.73
N LEU A 505 2.37 11.60 34.73
CA LEU A 505 1.58 10.58 34.05
C LEU A 505 2.48 9.52 33.39
N ARG A 506 3.61 9.94 32.81
CA ARG A 506 4.61 9.04 32.22
C ARG A 506 5.09 7.97 33.22
N ASP A 507 5.38 8.38 34.45
CA ASP A 507 5.87 7.47 35.50
C ASP A 507 4.74 6.56 36.00
N ASP A 508 3.51 7.07 36.09
CA ASP A 508 2.34 6.25 36.41
C ASP A 508 2.08 5.18 35.35
N ILE A 509 2.20 5.51 34.07
CA ILE A 509 2.13 4.55 32.95
C ILE A 509 3.26 3.52 33.05
N ALA A 510 4.49 3.96 33.30
CA ALA A 510 5.64 3.06 33.44
C ALA A 510 5.47 2.09 34.62
N SER A 511 4.75 2.50 35.67
CA SER A 511 4.42 1.68 36.84
C SER A 511 3.16 0.81 36.69
N ALA A 512 2.48 0.87 35.52
CA ALA A 512 1.26 0.11 35.28
C ALA A 512 1.41 -1.41 35.51
N PRO A 513 2.54 -2.08 35.17
CA PRO A 513 2.73 -3.50 35.50
C PRO A 513 2.71 -3.81 37.00
N GLN A 514 3.05 -2.85 37.86
CA GLN A 514 2.95 -2.99 39.32
C GLN A 514 1.55 -2.63 39.83
N ARG A 515 0.93 -1.58 39.26
CA ARG A 515 -0.40 -1.10 39.65
C ARG A 515 -1.53 -2.05 39.21
N ALA A 516 -1.37 -2.71 38.06
CA ALA A 516 -2.32 -3.65 37.47
C ALA A 516 -1.56 -4.83 36.82
N PRO A 517 -1.03 -5.78 37.61
CA PRO A 517 -0.18 -6.85 37.08
C PRO A 517 -0.92 -7.79 36.13
N ILE A 518 -0.31 -8.10 34.99
CA ILE A 518 -0.82 -9.08 34.02
C ILE A 518 -0.20 -10.46 34.30
N PRO A 519 -0.99 -11.53 34.49
CA PRO A 519 -0.48 -12.88 34.75
C PRO A 519 0.46 -13.38 33.64
N SER A 520 1.74 -13.54 33.99
CA SER A 520 2.82 -13.86 33.03
C SER A 520 3.78 -14.95 33.54
N ASN A 521 3.40 -15.70 34.58
CA ASN A 521 4.13 -16.88 35.03
C ASN A 521 3.82 -18.07 34.10
N PRO A 522 4.83 -18.71 33.48
CA PRO A 522 4.60 -19.82 32.55
C PRO A 522 4.03 -21.10 33.20
N GLY A 523 4.17 -21.29 34.52
CA GLY A 523 3.64 -22.47 35.23
C GLY A 523 4.04 -23.80 34.57
N SER A 524 3.08 -24.72 34.41
CA SER A 524 3.22 -26.00 33.69
C SER A 524 2.75 -25.94 32.22
N SER A 525 2.56 -24.74 31.66
CA SER A 525 2.09 -24.58 30.29
C SER A 525 3.07 -25.16 29.27
N ARG A 526 2.53 -25.61 28.12
CA ARG A 526 3.33 -26.28 27.09
C ARG A 526 4.40 -25.33 26.53
N ARG A 527 5.63 -25.82 26.48
CA ARG A 527 6.74 -25.18 25.76
C ARG A 527 6.64 -25.49 24.27
N GLU A 528 7.17 -24.57 23.46
CA GLU A 528 7.15 -24.68 22.00
C GLU A 528 7.76 -25.97 21.44
N GLU A 529 8.76 -26.55 22.11
CA GLU A 529 9.43 -27.80 21.71
C GLU A 529 8.45 -28.97 21.49
N ALA A 530 7.25 -28.93 22.11
CA ALA A 530 6.17 -29.89 21.90
C ALA A 530 5.37 -29.68 20.60
N LEU A 531 5.50 -28.53 19.92
CA LEU A 531 4.85 -28.23 18.63
C LEU A 531 5.62 -28.83 17.45
N THR A 532 6.93 -29.10 17.62
CA THR A 532 7.78 -29.75 16.62
C THR A 532 7.30 -31.16 16.24
N GLU A 533 6.61 -31.88 17.16
CA GLU A 533 6.01 -33.19 16.88
C GLU A 533 4.67 -33.12 16.11
N ILE A 534 3.94 -32.00 16.21
CA ILE A 534 2.63 -31.79 15.57
C ILE A 534 2.79 -31.13 14.18
N GLY A 535 3.80 -30.28 14.01
CA GLY A 535 4.11 -29.61 12.74
C GLY A 535 4.37 -30.57 11.58
N ASN A 536 4.92 -31.76 11.85
CA ASN A 536 5.14 -32.80 10.84
C ASN A 536 3.84 -33.46 10.32
N ARG A 537 2.71 -33.32 11.01
CA ARG A 537 1.39 -33.83 10.55
C ARG A 537 0.48 -32.77 9.93
N GLN A 538 0.64 -31.50 10.29
CA GLN A 538 -0.18 -30.38 9.78
C GLN A 538 0.39 -29.65 8.56
N SER A 539 1.65 -29.95 8.17
CA SER A 539 2.27 -29.41 6.96
C SER A 539 1.55 -29.76 5.64
N ALA A 540 0.46 -30.57 5.70
CA ALA A 540 -0.35 -30.94 4.55
C ALA A 540 -1.59 -30.05 4.30
N ILE A 541 -2.04 -29.21 5.24
CA ILE A 541 -3.28 -28.43 5.06
C ILE A 541 -3.17 -27.04 5.72
N GLY A 542 -2.95 -26.01 4.90
CA GLY A 542 -3.23 -24.62 5.25
C GLY A 542 -2.07 -23.81 5.84
N ASN A 543 -1.17 -23.33 4.99
CA ASN A 543 -0.23 -22.26 5.35
C ASN A 543 -0.14 -21.25 4.20
N SER A 544 -0.84 -20.12 4.33
CA SER A 544 -0.70 -18.97 3.45
C SER A 544 -0.32 -17.74 4.27
N SER A 545 0.98 -17.44 4.35
CA SER A 545 1.52 -16.06 4.35
C SER A 545 3.00 -15.92 4.75
N GLN A 546 3.75 -16.95 5.18
CA GLN A 546 5.18 -16.74 5.49
C GLN A 546 6.13 -17.94 5.34
N SER A 547 5.85 -18.83 4.38
CA SER A 547 6.88 -19.75 3.80
C SER A 547 6.63 -20.03 2.31
N PHE A 548 6.42 -18.99 1.51
CA PHE A 548 6.20 -19.13 0.07
C PHE A 548 7.49 -19.31 -0.77
N LEU A 549 8.52 -19.91 -0.17
CA LEU A 549 9.55 -20.64 -0.91
C LEU A 549 9.54 -22.12 -0.53
N THR A 550 8.38 -22.65 -0.11
CA THR A 550 8.12 -24.08 -0.29
C THR A 550 8.18 -24.37 -1.79
N SER A 551 8.80 -25.51 -2.12
CA SER A 551 9.17 -26.03 -3.45
C SER A 551 8.03 -26.06 -4.49
N ALA A 552 7.42 -24.93 -4.82
CA ALA A 552 6.70 -24.77 -6.07
C ALA A 552 7.74 -24.83 -7.18
N ALA A 553 7.54 -25.74 -8.14
CA ALA A 553 8.42 -25.85 -9.29
C ALA A 553 8.54 -24.47 -9.96
N THR A 554 9.76 -23.92 -9.99
CA THR A 554 10.05 -22.66 -10.68
C THR A 554 9.75 -22.85 -12.16
N LYS A 555 8.91 -21.99 -12.74
CA LYS A 555 8.69 -22.01 -14.18
C LYS A 555 9.79 -21.23 -14.87
N ARG A 556 10.60 -21.91 -15.67
CA ARG A 556 11.84 -21.33 -16.19
C ARG A 556 11.58 -20.59 -17.49
N LEU A 557 11.74 -19.27 -17.47
CA LEU A 557 11.82 -18.47 -18.70
C LEU A 557 13.14 -18.79 -19.42
N SER A 558 13.07 -19.00 -20.73
CA SER A 558 14.26 -19.12 -21.57
C SER A 558 13.98 -18.66 -22.99
N VAL A 559 15.05 -18.50 -23.77
CA VAL A 559 14.98 -18.29 -25.22
C VAL A 559 15.27 -19.62 -25.91
N THR A 560 14.31 -20.15 -26.67
CA THR A 560 14.49 -21.37 -27.46
C THR A 560 14.18 -21.09 -28.92
N ASN A 561 15.16 -21.29 -29.81
CA ASN A 561 14.96 -21.12 -31.26
C ASN A 561 14.34 -19.75 -31.65
N GLY A 562 14.68 -18.70 -30.89
CA GLY A 562 14.12 -17.36 -31.08
C GLY A 562 12.68 -17.17 -30.58
N TRP A 563 12.24 -17.97 -29.62
CA TRP A 563 10.98 -17.82 -28.90
C TRP A 563 11.25 -17.58 -27.42
N LEU A 564 10.50 -16.66 -26.79
CA LEU A 564 10.34 -16.68 -25.34
C LEU A 564 9.46 -17.86 -24.95
N VAL A 565 10.01 -18.73 -24.12
CA VAL A 565 9.33 -19.95 -23.66
C VAL A 565 9.37 -20.06 -22.15
N CYS A 566 8.32 -20.63 -21.60
CA CYS A 566 8.20 -20.98 -20.18
C CYS A 566 7.95 -22.48 -20.09
N ASP A 567 8.87 -23.21 -19.45
CA ASP A 567 8.85 -24.68 -19.36
C ASP A 567 8.63 -25.38 -20.72
N GLY A 568 9.34 -24.89 -21.75
CA GLY A 568 9.28 -25.44 -23.11
C GLY A 568 8.03 -25.08 -23.92
N ASN A 569 7.08 -24.34 -23.33
CA ASN A 569 5.89 -23.84 -24.03
C ASN A 569 6.09 -22.39 -24.47
N LEU A 570 5.54 -22.02 -25.63
CA LEU A 570 5.47 -20.62 -26.05
C LEU A 570 4.82 -19.76 -24.96
N LEU A 571 5.49 -18.68 -24.58
CA LEU A 571 4.92 -17.69 -23.68
C LEU A 571 3.87 -16.84 -24.43
N ILE A 572 2.67 -16.74 -23.89
CA ILE A 572 1.53 -16.00 -24.47
C ILE A 572 0.88 -15.10 -23.41
N GLY A 573 0.19 -14.04 -23.84
CA GLY A 573 -0.68 -13.23 -22.97
C GLY A 573 -0.44 -11.73 -23.10
N GLN A 574 -1.12 -10.97 -22.24
CA GLN A 574 -1.11 -9.51 -22.24
C GLN A 574 0.10 -8.95 -21.49
N THR A 575 0.47 -7.73 -21.84
CA THR A 575 1.39 -6.90 -21.05
C THR A 575 0.58 -5.80 -20.35
N ALA A 576 0.84 -5.55 -19.07
CA ALA A 576 0.27 -4.42 -18.34
C ALA A 576 1.36 -3.41 -17.97
N ASP A 577 1.00 -2.13 -17.90
CA ASP A 577 1.88 -1.05 -17.44
C ASP A 577 1.58 -0.67 -15.98
N VAL A 578 2.60 -0.18 -15.28
CA VAL A 578 2.43 0.42 -13.95
C VAL A 578 1.92 1.86 -14.04
N ALA A 579 1.15 2.28 -13.02
CA ALA A 579 0.78 3.66 -12.82
C ALA A 579 2.02 4.50 -12.44
N TRP A 580 2.13 5.69 -13.02
CA TRP A 580 3.34 6.51 -12.88
C TRP A 580 3.35 7.46 -11.67
N TRP A 581 2.18 7.87 -11.15
CA TRP A 581 2.08 8.92 -10.11
C TRP A 581 0.69 9.10 -9.45
N ARG A 582 -0.42 8.70 -10.10
CA ARG A 582 -1.77 8.91 -9.56
C ARG A 582 -2.13 7.82 -8.55
N GLY A 583 -2.63 8.18 -7.37
CA GLY A 583 -3.12 7.20 -6.39
C GLY A 583 -3.95 7.85 -5.29
N ASN A 584 -4.50 7.09 -4.35
CA ASN A 584 -5.26 7.61 -3.22
C ASN A 584 -5.03 6.71 -1.99
N THR A 585 -5.08 7.25 -0.78
CA THR A 585 -4.96 6.50 0.47
C THR A 585 -6.29 5.95 0.98
N ARG A 586 -7.41 6.43 0.44
CA ARG A 586 -8.76 5.97 0.80
C ARG A 586 -9.09 4.65 0.12
N VAL A 587 -9.42 3.64 0.92
CA VAL A 587 -9.72 2.27 0.46
C VAL A 587 -10.78 2.23 -0.64
N ALA A 588 -11.85 3.02 -0.50
CA ALA A 588 -12.95 3.05 -1.47
C ALA A 588 -12.56 3.58 -2.86
N GLU A 589 -11.47 4.36 -2.96
CA GLU A 589 -11.03 5.00 -4.21
C GLU A 589 -9.73 4.37 -4.77
N ALA A 590 -8.97 3.64 -3.95
CA ALA A 590 -7.61 3.17 -4.26
C ALA A 590 -7.53 2.28 -5.50
N THR A 591 -8.50 1.39 -5.70
CA THR A 591 -8.52 0.43 -6.81
C THR A 591 -8.67 1.07 -8.19
N ASN A 592 -9.08 2.34 -8.27
CA ASN A 592 -9.21 3.09 -9.52
C ASN A 592 -7.87 3.48 -10.16
N PHE A 593 -6.75 3.26 -9.46
CA PHE A 593 -5.44 3.81 -9.83
C PHE A 593 -4.43 2.77 -10.35
N GLY A 594 -4.90 1.60 -10.81
CA GLY A 594 -4.06 0.59 -11.46
C GLY A 594 -2.99 -0.03 -10.55
N ILE A 595 -2.00 -0.71 -11.15
CA ILE A 595 -0.91 -1.43 -10.45
C ILE A 595 0.30 -0.52 -10.30
N ALA A 596 1.01 -0.55 -9.18
CA ALA A 596 2.33 0.08 -9.09
C ALA A 596 3.18 -0.61 -8.02
N LEU A 597 4.20 -1.36 -8.46
CA LEU A 597 5.03 -2.15 -7.54
C LEU A 597 5.72 -1.29 -6.48
N THR A 598 6.04 -0.03 -6.77
CA THR A 598 6.80 0.84 -5.85
C THR A 598 5.94 1.93 -5.21
N ARG A 599 4.61 1.80 -5.31
CA ARG A 599 3.67 2.62 -4.55
C ARG A 599 3.60 2.14 -3.11
N PHE A 600 3.74 3.07 -2.18
CA PHE A 600 3.70 2.83 -0.74
C PHE A 600 2.63 3.70 -0.08
N VAL A 601 1.69 3.05 0.61
CA VAL A 601 0.73 3.67 1.51
C VAL A 601 1.08 3.21 2.94
N PRO A 602 1.49 4.13 3.83
CA PRO A 602 1.89 3.81 5.20
C PRO A 602 0.84 2.96 5.93
N GLY A 603 1.26 1.79 6.42
CA GLY A 603 0.43 0.92 7.28
C GLY A 603 -0.76 0.24 6.60
N ARG A 604 -0.87 0.32 5.26
CA ARG A 604 -1.99 -0.27 4.50
C ARG A 604 -1.51 -1.09 3.30
N THR A 605 -2.09 -2.27 3.15
CA THR A 605 -1.80 -3.19 2.04
C THR A 605 -3.10 -3.72 1.45
N ASP A 606 -3.40 -3.30 0.22
CA ASP A 606 -4.54 -3.73 -0.60
C ASP A 606 -4.34 -3.28 -2.05
N PRO A 607 -5.07 -3.85 -3.02
CA PRO A 607 -5.01 -3.40 -4.41
C PRO A 607 -5.18 -1.89 -4.56
N GLY A 608 -4.20 -1.23 -5.18
CA GLY A 608 -4.20 0.22 -5.40
C GLY A 608 -3.72 1.06 -4.20
N LEU A 609 -3.49 0.46 -3.04
CA LEU A 609 -2.70 1.03 -1.93
C LEU A 609 -1.24 0.57 -2.07
N THR A 610 -0.63 0.01 -1.02
CA THR A 610 0.55 -0.84 -1.16
C THR A 610 0.08 -2.22 -1.65
N ASP A 611 0.43 -2.63 -2.86
CA ASP A 611 -0.04 -3.92 -3.39
C ASP A 611 0.48 -5.11 -2.56
N ASP A 612 -0.36 -6.11 -2.29
CA ASP A 612 0.07 -7.41 -1.78
C ASP A 612 0.67 -8.20 -2.94
N LEU A 613 2.00 -8.45 -2.92
CA LEU A 613 2.70 -9.00 -4.08
C LEU A 613 2.24 -10.43 -4.45
N PRO A 614 2.04 -11.37 -3.49
CA PRO A 614 1.45 -12.67 -3.81
C PRO A 614 0.09 -12.56 -4.49
N GLN A 615 -0.84 -11.79 -3.94
CA GLN A 615 -2.19 -11.61 -4.50
C GLN A 615 -2.15 -10.92 -5.87
N LEU A 616 -1.26 -9.93 -6.05
CA LEU A 616 -1.06 -9.28 -7.33
C LEU A 616 -0.58 -10.28 -8.37
N ALA A 617 0.42 -11.09 -8.07
CA ALA A 617 0.94 -12.09 -9.00
C ALA A 617 -0.13 -13.15 -9.36
N ASP A 618 -0.93 -13.60 -8.40
CA ASP A 618 -2.06 -14.50 -8.66
C ASP A 618 -3.10 -13.84 -9.58
N SER A 619 -3.44 -12.58 -9.33
CA SER A 619 -4.40 -11.81 -10.14
C SER A 619 -3.92 -11.62 -11.59
N LEU A 620 -2.64 -11.31 -11.79
CA LEU A 620 -2.04 -11.17 -13.12
C LEU A 620 -2.16 -12.48 -13.91
N ALA A 621 -1.79 -13.61 -13.30
CA ALA A 621 -1.88 -14.92 -13.93
C ALA A 621 -3.33 -15.30 -14.30
N GLN A 622 -4.28 -15.06 -13.38
CA GLN A 622 -5.71 -15.35 -13.60
C GLN A 622 -6.31 -14.48 -14.72
N ARG A 623 -5.82 -13.27 -14.91
CA ARG A 623 -6.30 -12.33 -15.94
C ARG A 623 -5.62 -12.49 -17.30
N GLY A 624 -4.65 -13.40 -17.43
CA GLY A 624 -3.86 -13.55 -18.65
C GLY A 624 -2.92 -12.39 -18.92
N ILE A 625 -2.51 -11.67 -17.87
CA ILE A 625 -1.44 -10.68 -17.96
C ILE A 625 -0.13 -11.39 -17.61
N THR A 626 0.66 -11.68 -18.64
CA THR A 626 1.88 -12.48 -18.53
C THR A 626 3.13 -11.63 -18.31
N ALA A 627 3.11 -10.37 -18.75
CA ALA A 627 4.22 -9.44 -18.52
C ALA A 627 3.75 -8.17 -17.79
N LEU A 628 4.53 -7.75 -16.79
CA LEU A 628 4.34 -6.45 -16.15
C LEU A 628 5.51 -5.53 -16.54
N ASN A 629 5.18 -4.38 -17.14
CA ASN A 629 6.14 -3.37 -17.55
C ASN A 629 6.31 -2.33 -16.45
N HIS A 630 7.52 -2.25 -15.91
CA HIS A 630 7.83 -1.45 -14.74
C HIS A 630 8.93 -0.41 -15.00
N ASN A 631 8.67 0.83 -14.60
CA ASN A 631 9.62 1.94 -14.43
C ASN A 631 9.35 2.64 -13.09
N TYR A 632 10.32 3.42 -12.58
CA TYR A 632 10.10 4.25 -11.39
C TYR A 632 9.09 5.40 -11.68
N GLY A 633 8.40 5.88 -10.64
CA GLY A 633 7.34 6.90 -10.76
C GLY A 633 7.87 8.31 -11.09
N LEU A 634 7.00 9.20 -11.61
CA LEU A 634 7.40 10.55 -12.05
C LEU A 634 7.96 11.41 -10.89
N TRP A 635 7.37 11.29 -9.71
CA TRP A 635 7.75 12.00 -8.50
C TRP A 635 7.31 11.21 -7.28
N TYR A 636 7.96 11.49 -6.15
CA TYR A 636 7.66 10.84 -4.87
C TYR A 636 6.32 11.29 -4.26
N ASP A 637 6.03 12.59 -4.34
CA ASP A 637 5.01 13.29 -3.55
C ASP A 637 3.78 13.70 -4.40
N ARG A 638 2.57 13.32 -3.96
CA ARG A 638 1.33 13.65 -4.66
C ARG A 638 0.97 15.13 -4.72
N ARG A 639 1.62 16.00 -3.94
CA ARG A 639 1.46 17.46 -4.16
C ARG A 639 1.82 17.84 -5.59
N ARG A 640 2.76 17.13 -6.25
CA ARG A 640 3.20 17.38 -7.64
C ARG A 640 2.22 16.95 -8.73
N ASP A 641 1.08 16.37 -8.36
CA ASP A 641 -0.02 16.09 -9.30
C ASP A 641 -0.56 17.34 -10.02
N ASP A 642 -0.31 18.55 -9.47
CA ASP A 642 -0.58 19.84 -10.12
C ASP A 642 0.30 20.13 -11.34
N HIS A 643 1.35 19.34 -11.54
CA HIS A 643 2.39 19.57 -12.55
C HIS A 643 3.03 20.96 -12.44
N GLN A 644 3.14 21.50 -11.22
CA GLN A 644 3.86 22.74 -10.98
C GLN A 644 5.37 22.50 -10.84
N ARG A 645 6.16 23.57 -10.92
CA ARG A 645 7.63 23.55 -10.81
C ARG A 645 8.16 24.20 -9.52
N VAL A 646 7.25 24.72 -8.70
CA VAL A 646 7.59 25.46 -7.49
C VAL A 646 8.13 24.55 -6.40
N ARG A 647 9.01 25.12 -5.56
CA ARG A 647 9.51 24.46 -4.35
C ARG A 647 8.37 24.29 -3.36
N ARG A 648 8.31 23.14 -2.69
CA ARG A 648 7.36 22.94 -1.60
C ARG A 648 7.88 23.64 -0.33
N ALA A 649 6.99 24.30 0.39
CA ALA A 649 7.36 25.09 1.56
C ALA A 649 7.85 24.23 2.73
N THR A 650 7.34 23.01 2.84
CA THR A 650 7.63 22.07 3.92
C THR A 650 7.71 20.64 3.40
N GLY A 651 8.28 19.73 4.21
CA GLY A 651 8.27 18.29 3.99
C GLY A 651 6.91 17.61 4.19
N ASP A 652 5.80 18.34 4.22
CA ASP A 652 4.44 17.79 4.37
C ASP A 652 3.95 17.07 3.10
N VAL A 653 4.66 16.01 2.72
CA VAL A 653 4.44 15.18 1.53
C VAL A 653 3.17 14.34 1.63
N TRP A 654 2.52 14.09 0.50
CA TRP A 654 1.22 13.41 0.45
C TRP A 654 1.33 11.98 -0.09
N PRO A 655 0.90 10.95 0.68
CA PRO A 655 0.82 9.58 0.20
C PRO A 655 -0.36 9.36 -0.77
N PRO A 656 -0.39 8.29 -1.57
CA PRO A 656 0.66 7.27 -1.74
C PRO A 656 2.00 7.83 -2.22
N PHE A 657 3.09 7.29 -1.68
CA PHE A 657 4.44 7.62 -2.08
C PHE A 657 4.88 6.73 -3.24
N TYR A 658 5.43 7.32 -4.30
CA TYR A 658 6.01 6.61 -5.42
C TYR A 658 7.51 6.53 -5.24
N GLU A 659 7.93 5.45 -4.56
CA GLU A 659 9.30 5.31 -4.09
C GLU A 659 10.30 5.34 -5.24
N GLN A 660 11.38 6.07 -4.99
CA GLN A 660 12.48 6.26 -5.93
C GLN A 660 13.59 5.24 -5.65
N PRO A 661 14.42 4.89 -6.66
CA PRO A 661 15.44 3.85 -6.50
C PRO A 661 16.63 4.23 -5.62
N PHE A 662 16.74 5.50 -5.22
CA PHE A 662 17.86 6.05 -4.45
C PHE A 662 17.45 6.35 -3.01
N ALA A 663 18.37 6.13 -2.08
CA ALA A 663 18.15 6.43 -0.68
C ALA A 663 18.27 7.94 -0.41
N ARG A 664 17.54 8.41 0.59
CA ARG A 664 17.70 9.75 1.15
C ARG A 664 18.80 9.74 2.21
N THR A 665 19.47 10.88 2.35
CA THR A 665 20.66 11.05 3.21
C THR A 665 20.34 11.41 4.65
N GLY A 666 19.10 11.80 4.95
CA GLY A 666 18.74 12.46 6.21
C GLY A 666 19.27 13.88 6.35
N SER A 667 20.05 14.36 5.38
CA SER A 667 20.75 15.65 5.40
C SER A 667 20.34 16.59 4.25
N GLY A 668 20.45 17.89 4.48
CA GLY A 668 20.03 18.92 3.54
C GLY A 668 18.52 18.92 3.28
N THR A 669 18.09 19.71 2.30
CA THR A 669 16.67 19.82 1.90
C THR A 669 16.56 19.80 0.38
N ALA A 670 15.74 18.89 -0.13
CA ALA A 670 15.36 18.75 -1.53
C ALA A 670 14.14 19.63 -1.86
N TRP A 671 13.74 19.66 -3.14
CA TRP A 671 12.70 20.56 -3.62
C TRP A 671 11.28 20.24 -3.12
N ASP A 672 11.07 19.02 -2.63
CA ASP A 672 9.87 18.53 -1.99
C ASP A 672 9.82 18.80 -0.46
N GLY A 673 10.91 19.30 0.12
CA GLY A 673 11.04 19.60 1.54
C GLY A 673 11.57 18.45 2.40
N LEU A 674 11.90 17.29 1.82
CA LEU A 674 12.56 16.16 2.50
C LEU A 674 14.09 16.26 2.36
N SER A 675 14.86 15.35 2.98
CA SER A 675 16.31 15.33 2.79
C SER A 675 16.72 14.95 1.37
N ARG A 676 17.93 15.37 0.96
CA ARG A 676 18.44 15.10 -0.39
C ARG A 676 18.76 13.61 -0.59
N TYR A 677 18.69 13.17 -1.83
CA TYR A 677 19.12 11.85 -2.25
C TYR A 677 20.65 11.74 -2.30
N ASP A 678 21.16 10.51 -2.14
CA ASP A 678 22.49 10.12 -2.58
C ASP A 678 22.34 9.07 -3.69
N LEU A 679 22.66 9.46 -4.92
CA LEU A 679 22.57 8.61 -6.10
C LEU A 679 23.57 7.44 -6.10
N THR A 680 24.48 7.41 -5.13
CA THR A 680 25.40 6.29 -4.90
C THR A 680 24.88 5.27 -3.88
N GLN A 681 23.78 5.60 -3.19
CA GLN A 681 23.10 4.76 -2.22
C GLN A 681 21.70 4.40 -2.71
N PHE A 682 21.34 3.13 -2.59
CA PHE A 682 20.09 2.62 -3.17
C PHE A 682 19.02 2.42 -2.10
N ASN A 683 17.76 2.68 -2.46
CA ASN A 683 16.62 2.49 -1.57
C ASN A 683 16.36 0.98 -1.39
N PRO A 684 16.63 0.39 -0.21
CA PRO A 684 16.52 -1.05 0.00
C PRO A 684 15.08 -1.55 -0.19
N TRP A 685 14.08 -0.76 0.21
CA TRP A 685 12.66 -1.13 0.06
C TRP A 685 12.25 -1.22 -1.40
N TYR A 686 12.65 -0.24 -2.22
CA TYR A 686 12.36 -0.25 -3.66
C TYR A 686 12.90 -1.52 -4.32
N TRP A 687 14.18 -1.85 -4.06
CA TRP A 687 14.85 -2.95 -4.73
C TRP A 687 14.41 -4.33 -4.21
N SER A 688 14.23 -4.48 -2.89
CA SER A 688 13.74 -5.72 -2.28
C SER A 688 12.35 -6.09 -2.82
N ARG A 689 11.47 -5.11 -2.91
CA ARG A 689 10.10 -5.29 -3.39
C ARG A 689 10.02 -5.73 -4.84
N LEU A 690 10.86 -5.16 -5.72
CA LEU A 690 10.94 -5.61 -7.11
C LEU A 690 11.52 -7.03 -7.22
N ARG A 691 12.54 -7.35 -6.42
CA ARG A 691 13.15 -8.70 -6.38
C ARG A 691 12.13 -9.74 -5.91
N GLU A 692 11.36 -9.43 -4.86
CA GLU A 692 10.30 -10.29 -4.33
C GLU A 692 9.21 -10.53 -5.40
N PHE A 693 8.74 -9.46 -6.05
CA PHE A 693 7.77 -9.62 -7.14
C PHE A 693 8.31 -10.49 -8.27
N ALA A 694 9.57 -10.30 -8.69
CA ALA A 694 10.18 -11.13 -9.72
C ALA A 694 10.25 -12.62 -9.32
N ALA A 695 10.56 -12.92 -8.06
CA ALA A 695 10.56 -14.30 -7.55
C ALA A 695 9.15 -14.92 -7.54
N LEU A 696 8.14 -14.17 -7.09
CA LEU A 696 6.73 -14.61 -7.10
C LEU A 696 6.18 -14.75 -8.52
N ALA A 697 6.61 -13.89 -9.44
CA ALA A 697 6.28 -13.93 -10.85
C ALA A 697 6.82 -15.20 -11.52
N GLU A 698 8.05 -15.61 -11.18
CA GLU A 698 8.71 -16.79 -11.75
C GLU A 698 7.90 -18.07 -11.48
N THR A 699 7.42 -18.27 -10.26
CA THR A 699 6.62 -19.47 -9.92
C THR A 699 5.27 -19.53 -10.64
N ARG A 700 4.82 -18.41 -11.21
CA ARG A 700 3.56 -18.30 -11.95
C ARG A 700 3.77 -18.29 -13.46
N GLY A 701 5.00 -18.17 -13.94
CA GLY A 701 5.33 -18.03 -15.36
C GLY A 701 5.11 -16.61 -15.89
N LEU A 702 5.21 -15.62 -15.00
CA LEU A 702 5.09 -14.20 -15.32
C LEU A 702 6.47 -13.57 -15.51
N VAL A 703 6.52 -12.53 -16.35
CA VAL A 703 7.75 -11.84 -16.73
C VAL A 703 7.70 -10.39 -16.25
N LEU A 704 8.82 -9.93 -15.69
CA LEU A 704 9.01 -8.51 -15.36
C LEU A 704 9.81 -7.85 -16.49
N PHE A 705 9.21 -6.89 -17.19
CA PHE A 705 9.96 -5.98 -18.05
C PHE A 705 10.48 -4.83 -17.20
N HIS A 706 11.78 -4.86 -16.93
CA HIS A 706 12.44 -3.87 -16.08
C HIS A 706 13.03 -2.76 -16.94
N GLN A 707 12.34 -1.62 -16.98
CA GLN A 707 12.82 -0.39 -17.62
C GLN A 707 13.78 0.31 -16.65
N GLN A 708 15.07 0.36 -16.98
CA GLN A 708 16.05 0.94 -16.07
C GLN A 708 15.84 2.45 -15.92
N TYR A 709 15.60 3.18 -17.01
CA TYR A 709 15.30 4.61 -16.97
C TYR A 709 13.84 4.92 -17.36
N PHE A 710 13.46 6.19 -17.20
CA PHE A 710 12.19 6.72 -17.67
C PHE A 710 12.40 8.07 -18.37
N GLN A 711 12.62 8.03 -19.69
CA GLN A 711 12.99 9.20 -20.50
C GLN A 711 11.90 10.29 -20.51
N HIS A 712 10.64 9.92 -20.25
CA HIS A 712 9.56 10.88 -20.08
C HIS A 712 9.87 11.98 -19.04
N ASN A 713 10.69 11.67 -18.03
CA ASN A 713 11.08 12.61 -16.98
C ASN A 713 11.98 13.75 -17.46
N ILE A 714 12.62 13.59 -18.62
CA ILE A 714 13.66 14.51 -19.10
C ILE A 714 13.29 15.24 -20.40
N LEU A 715 12.10 15.02 -20.98
CA LEU A 715 11.72 15.58 -22.30
C LEU A 715 10.32 16.21 -22.43
N GLU A 716 9.39 16.02 -21.48
CA GLU A 716 8.00 16.46 -21.68
C GLU A 716 7.55 17.61 -20.78
N ALA A 717 7.68 17.55 -19.46
CA ALA A 717 7.19 18.61 -18.59
C ALA A 717 8.16 18.90 -17.46
N GLY A 718 8.32 20.19 -17.15
CA GLY A 718 9.24 20.63 -16.11
C GLY A 718 8.96 20.00 -14.75
N ALA A 719 7.69 19.74 -14.43
CA ALA A 719 7.26 19.06 -13.22
C ALA A 719 7.90 17.68 -13.01
N HIS A 720 8.17 16.94 -14.09
CA HIS A 720 8.76 15.61 -14.00
C HIS A 720 10.22 15.69 -13.56
N TRP A 721 10.91 16.77 -13.95
CA TRP A 721 12.30 17.02 -13.55
C TRP A 721 12.41 17.71 -12.18
N THR A 722 11.43 18.52 -11.80
CA THR A 722 11.42 19.35 -10.58
C THR A 722 11.82 18.56 -9.34
N ASP A 723 11.21 17.40 -9.13
CA ASP A 723 11.44 16.52 -7.97
C ASP A 723 12.31 15.30 -8.34
N SER A 724 12.93 15.29 -9.53
CA SER A 724 13.76 14.17 -9.96
C SER A 724 14.97 13.99 -9.04
N PRO A 725 15.32 12.76 -8.62
CA PRO A 725 16.54 12.50 -7.85
C PRO A 725 17.81 12.96 -8.58
N TRP A 726 17.82 12.95 -9.92
CA TRP A 726 18.99 13.30 -10.73
C TRP A 726 19.29 14.81 -10.78
N ARG A 727 18.32 15.64 -10.37
CA ARG A 727 18.46 17.09 -10.35
C ARG A 727 19.41 17.53 -9.22
N PRO A 728 20.39 18.43 -9.47
CA PRO A 728 21.36 18.88 -8.46
C PRO A 728 20.74 19.42 -7.18
N ALA A 729 19.59 20.11 -7.25
CA ALA A 729 18.90 20.60 -6.06
C ALA A 729 18.37 19.48 -5.13
N ASN A 730 18.21 18.26 -5.64
CA ASN A 730 17.60 17.13 -4.95
C ASN A 730 18.60 16.05 -4.51
N ASN A 731 19.88 16.15 -4.88
CA ASN A 731 20.90 15.18 -4.50
C ASN A 731 22.21 15.84 -4.05
N ILE A 732 23.15 15.03 -3.55
CA ILE A 732 24.47 15.48 -3.07
C ILE A 732 25.62 15.16 -4.04
N ASN A 733 25.33 14.62 -5.22
CA ASN A 733 26.33 13.99 -6.09
C ASN A 733 26.86 14.91 -7.20
N GLU A 734 26.56 16.21 -7.15
CA GLU A 734 27.09 17.21 -8.09
C GLU A 734 26.91 16.82 -9.58
N THR A 735 25.69 16.42 -9.94
CA THR A 735 25.38 15.86 -11.28
C THR A 735 25.65 16.81 -12.46
N GLY A 736 25.92 18.09 -12.22
CA GLY A 736 26.32 19.07 -13.23
C GLY A 736 25.22 19.50 -14.20
N PHE A 737 23.95 19.16 -13.93
CA PHE A 737 22.83 19.72 -14.69
C PHE A 737 22.63 21.21 -14.34
N PRO A 738 22.10 22.01 -15.28
CA PRO A 738 21.89 23.44 -15.05
C PRO A 738 20.86 23.71 -13.92
N GLU A 739 21.17 24.71 -13.09
CA GLU A 739 20.29 25.27 -12.07
C GLU A 739 20.26 26.82 -12.20
N PRO A 740 19.08 27.47 -12.08
CA PRO A 740 17.75 26.84 -12.06
C PRO A 740 17.48 26.05 -13.35
N PRO A 741 16.58 25.04 -13.33
CA PRO A 741 16.38 24.21 -14.51
C PRO A 741 15.90 25.03 -15.71
N PRO A 742 16.40 24.78 -16.92
CA PRO A 742 16.09 25.58 -18.11
C PRO A 742 14.71 25.21 -18.67
N TYR A 743 13.65 25.62 -17.98
CA TYR A 743 12.29 25.32 -18.40
C TYR A 743 11.90 26.10 -19.66
N ALA A 744 11.77 25.41 -20.78
CA ALA A 744 11.35 26.01 -22.05
C ALA A 744 9.90 26.51 -21.96
N GLY A 745 9.73 27.81 -22.23
CA GLY A 745 8.44 28.50 -22.08
C GLY A 745 7.87 28.43 -20.66
N ASP A 746 8.74 28.29 -19.66
CA ASP A 746 8.38 28.03 -18.26
C ASP A 746 7.31 26.92 -18.15
N LYS A 747 7.50 25.80 -18.86
CA LYS A 747 6.58 24.65 -18.80
C LYS A 747 7.24 23.33 -19.14
N ARG A 748 8.02 23.32 -20.20
CA ARG A 748 8.63 22.12 -20.78
C ARG A 748 10.08 21.98 -20.31
N ILE A 749 10.63 20.78 -20.41
CA ILE A 749 12.03 20.51 -20.09
C ILE A 749 12.63 19.62 -21.18
N PHE A 750 13.88 19.91 -21.57
CA PHE A 750 14.61 19.17 -22.58
C PHE A 750 16.02 18.93 -22.08
N LEU A 751 16.22 17.82 -21.36
CA LEU A 751 17.49 17.47 -20.73
C LEU A 751 18.08 16.15 -21.26
N ALA A 752 17.46 15.49 -22.25
CA ALA A 752 17.93 14.20 -22.73
C ALA A 752 19.36 14.21 -23.24
N GLU A 753 19.75 15.23 -24.02
CA GLU A 753 21.13 15.35 -24.51
C GLU A 753 22.13 15.42 -23.36
N GLN A 754 21.87 16.28 -22.37
CA GLN A 754 22.73 16.41 -21.19
C GLN A 754 22.70 15.15 -20.34
N PHE A 755 21.54 14.50 -20.19
CA PHE A 755 21.40 13.29 -19.39
C PHE A 755 22.14 12.11 -20.00
N TYR A 756 22.15 12.00 -21.34
CA TYR A 756 22.84 10.95 -22.07
C TYR A 756 24.29 11.32 -22.46
N ASP A 757 24.79 12.48 -22.04
CA ASP A 757 26.17 12.88 -22.26
C ASP A 757 27.12 12.19 -21.26
N LEU A 758 27.92 11.27 -21.82
CA LEU A 758 28.88 10.44 -21.10
C LEU A 758 30.27 11.07 -20.99
N SER A 759 30.50 12.26 -21.55
CA SER A 759 31.77 12.98 -21.41
C SER A 759 31.93 13.56 -20.00
N ASN A 760 30.83 13.80 -19.29
CA ASN A 760 30.85 14.17 -17.89
C ASN A 760 31.21 12.93 -17.01
N PRO A 761 32.35 12.94 -16.31
CA PRO A 761 32.84 11.76 -15.58
C PRO A 761 31.95 11.37 -14.40
N VAL A 762 31.35 12.35 -13.72
CA VAL A 762 30.45 12.11 -12.59
C VAL A 762 29.17 11.42 -13.06
N ARG A 763 28.50 11.96 -14.09
CA ARG A 763 27.28 11.36 -14.65
C ARG A 763 27.56 9.97 -15.21
N ARG A 764 28.66 9.80 -15.94
CA ARG A 764 29.07 8.51 -16.49
C ARG A 764 29.15 7.44 -15.41
N GLU A 765 29.80 7.72 -14.28
CA GLU A 765 29.92 6.75 -13.20
C GLU A 765 28.58 6.51 -12.48
N LEU A 766 27.76 7.54 -12.28
CA LEU A 766 26.41 7.39 -11.71
C LEU A 766 25.52 6.50 -12.59
N HIS A 767 25.54 6.68 -13.92
CA HIS A 767 24.84 5.79 -14.84
C HIS A 767 25.37 4.36 -14.75
N ARG A 768 26.70 4.18 -14.75
CA ARG A 768 27.33 2.87 -14.65
C ARG A 768 26.90 2.14 -13.37
N ARG A 769 26.96 2.81 -12.21
CA ARG A 769 26.54 2.23 -10.92
C ARG A 769 25.06 1.88 -10.90
N TYR A 770 24.21 2.77 -11.43
CA TYR A 770 22.77 2.52 -11.49
C TYR A 770 22.42 1.33 -12.40
N ILE A 771 23.02 1.24 -13.59
CA ILE A 771 22.84 0.09 -14.50
C ILE A 771 23.26 -1.20 -13.82
N ARG A 772 24.40 -1.19 -13.10
CA ARG A 772 24.87 -2.37 -12.36
C ARG A 772 23.93 -2.75 -11.22
N GLN A 773 23.39 -1.79 -10.48
CA GLN A 773 22.37 -2.07 -9.46
C GLN A 773 21.11 -2.70 -10.08
N CYS A 774 20.65 -2.21 -11.24
CA CYS A 774 19.55 -2.81 -11.98
C CYS A 774 19.82 -4.28 -12.35
N LEU A 775 21.08 -4.66 -12.61
CA LEU A 775 21.46 -6.04 -12.93
C LEU A 775 21.64 -6.88 -11.66
N ASP A 776 22.35 -6.35 -10.66
CA ASP A 776 22.62 -7.00 -9.38
C ASP A 776 21.32 -7.35 -8.63
N ASN A 777 20.29 -6.48 -8.73
CA ASN A 777 19.02 -6.72 -8.07
C ASN A 777 18.25 -7.94 -8.62
N PHE A 778 18.45 -8.30 -9.89
CA PHE A 778 17.75 -9.42 -10.53
C PHE A 778 18.71 -10.54 -10.96
N ALA A 779 19.93 -10.55 -10.41
CA ALA A 779 20.88 -11.63 -10.65
C ALA A 779 20.26 -12.98 -10.26
N GLY A 780 20.25 -13.93 -11.19
CA GLY A 780 19.64 -15.24 -11.00
C GLY A 780 18.12 -15.31 -11.17
N GLN A 781 17.47 -14.24 -11.66
CA GLN A 781 16.03 -14.23 -11.96
C GLN A 781 15.81 -14.22 -13.50
N PRO A 782 15.72 -15.41 -14.13
CA PRO A 782 15.66 -15.51 -15.59
C PRO A 782 14.37 -14.93 -16.20
N ASN A 783 13.33 -14.73 -15.38
CA ASN A 783 12.06 -14.13 -15.78
C ASN A 783 12.06 -12.59 -15.78
N VAL A 784 13.23 -11.95 -15.64
CA VAL A 784 13.38 -10.49 -15.74
C VAL A 784 14.08 -10.14 -17.04
N ILE A 785 13.45 -9.30 -17.86
CA ILE A 785 14.03 -8.78 -19.10
C ILE A 785 14.38 -7.31 -18.90
N GLN A 786 15.65 -6.97 -19.13
CA GLN A 786 16.21 -5.63 -18.94
C GLN A 786 16.01 -4.79 -20.20
N PHE A 787 15.45 -3.60 -20.03
CA PHE A 787 15.27 -2.60 -21.07
C PHE A 787 16.01 -1.32 -20.67
N THR A 788 16.53 -0.58 -21.66
CA THR A 788 17.24 0.68 -21.40
C THR A 788 16.34 1.69 -20.69
N SER A 789 15.17 2.01 -21.25
CA SER A 789 14.29 3.03 -20.67
C SER A 789 12.86 2.90 -21.16
N ALA A 790 11.90 3.22 -20.29
CA ALA A 790 10.55 3.55 -20.71
C ALA A 790 10.57 4.84 -21.54
N GLU A 791 9.76 4.85 -22.59
CA GLU A 791 9.66 5.91 -23.60
C GLU A 791 10.99 6.33 -24.25
N PHE A 792 11.88 5.38 -24.56
CA PHE A 792 13.21 5.65 -25.10
C PHE A 792 13.25 6.03 -26.59
N THR A 793 13.78 7.21 -26.88
CA THR A 793 14.17 7.69 -28.23
C THR A 793 15.56 8.32 -28.18
N GLY A 794 16.37 7.91 -27.20
CA GLY A 794 17.69 8.45 -26.93
C GLY A 794 18.72 8.06 -28.00
N PRO A 795 19.94 8.58 -27.86
CA PRO A 795 20.98 8.43 -28.88
C PRO A 795 21.67 7.07 -28.83
N LYS A 796 22.25 6.67 -29.97
CA LYS A 796 22.99 5.41 -30.14
C LYS A 796 24.09 5.22 -29.09
N HIS A 797 24.92 6.24 -28.84
CA HIS A 797 26.09 6.10 -27.95
C HIS A 797 25.71 5.74 -26.52
N PHE A 798 24.51 6.11 -26.07
CA PHE A 798 24.04 5.73 -24.74
C PHE A 798 23.58 4.27 -24.68
N VAL A 799 22.96 3.75 -25.75
CA VAL A 799 22.64 2.31 -25.87
C VAL A 799 23.93 1.49 -25.93
N GLU A 800 24.95 1.96 -26.64
CA GLU A 800 26.28 1.35 -26.67
C GLU A 800 26.88 1.27 -25.26
N PHE A 801 26.91 2.39 -24.53
CA PHE A 801 27.40 2.43 -23.16
C PHE A 801 26.62 1.51 -22.20
N TRP A 802 25.31 1.45 -22.35
CA TRP A 802 24.45 0.57 -21.55
C TRP A 802 24.80 -0.90 -21.79
N LEU A 803 24.92 -1.32 -23.05
CA LEU A 803 25.32 -2.69 -23.41
C LEU A 803 26.76 -2.98 -22.96
N ASP A 804 27.68 -2.04 -23.13
CA ASP A 804 29.07 -2.20 -22.71
C ASP A 804 29.17 -2.36 -21.18
N THR A 805 28.36 -1.63 -20.41
CA THR A 805 28.25 -1.78 -18.95
C THR A 805 27.68 -3.15 -18.56
N ILE A 806 26.68 -3.66 -19.29
CA ILE A 806 26.16 -5.02 -19.10
C ILE A 806 27.26 -6.07 -19.41
N SER A 807 28.07 -5.83 -20.43
CA SER A 807 29.19 -6.69 -20.79
C SER A 807 30.27 -6.71 -19.70
N GLU A 808 30.63 -5.54 -19.14
CA GLU A 808 31.47 -5.43 -17.95
C GLU A 808 30.91 -6.23 -16.78
N TRP A 809 29.65 -5.99 -16.43
CA TRP A 809 28.99 -6.71 -15.33
C TRP A 809 29.01 -8.23 -15.54
N ASN A 810 28.66 -8.70 -16.75
CA ASN A 810 28.68 -10.12 -17.08
C ASN A 810 30.07 -10.73 -16.89
N ARG A 811 31.14 -10.02 -17.28
CA ARG A 811 32.53 -10.46 -17.06
C ARG A 811 32.88 -10.52 -15.58
N ASP A 812 32.48 -9.53 -14.80
CA ASP A 812 32.75 -9.48 -13.35
C ASP A 812 32.02 -10.57 -12.56
N GLN A 813 30.90 -11.07 -13.07
CA GLN A 813 30.20 -12.21 -12.47
C GLN A 813 30.90 -13.55 -12.75
N LEU A 814 31.73 -13.68 -13.79
CA LEU A 814 32.40 -14.94 -14.14
C LEU A 814 33.36 -15.46 -13.04
N PRO A 815 34.22 -14.65 -12.40
CA PRO A 815 35.05 -15.10 -11.28
C PRO A 815 34.24 -15.46 -10.04
N ARG A 816 33.18 -14.70 -9.73
CA ARG A 816 32.27 -15.00 -8.60
C ARG A 816 31.53 -16.32 -8.80
N ARG A 817 31.28 -16.74 -10.05
CA ARG A 817 30.74 -18.08 -10.39
C ARG A 817 31.73 -19.21 -10.13
N ALA A 818 33.04 -18.95 -10.18
CA ALA A 818 34.08 -19.95 -9.93
C ALA A 818 34.42 -20.11 -8.43
N SER A 819 34.16 -19.09 -7.61
CA SER A 819 34.46 -19.10 -6.16
C SER A 819 33.27 -19.31 -5.24
N ALA A 820 32.03 -19.29 -5.75
CA ALA A 820 30.81 -19.46 -4.94
C ALA A 820 30.52 -20.94 -4.64
N SER A 821 31.40 -21.58 -3.87
CA SER A 821 31.12 -22.84 -3.14
C SER A 821 30.87 -22.60 -1.65
N LEU A 822 30.69 -21.35 -1.22
CA LEU A 822 30.38 -20.97 0.17
C LEU A 822 29.25 -19.93 0.18
N ALA A 823 28.16 -20.30 0.86
CA ALA A 823 26.82 -19.72 0.81
C ALA A 823 26.67 -18.33 1.49
N PRO A 824 25.51 -17.68 1.28
CA PRO A 824 24.75 -17.08 2.37
C PRO A 824 23.53 -17.94 2.73
N ILE A 825 23.14 -17.84 4.01
CA ILE A 825 22.15 -18.65 4.71
C ILE A 825 20.76 -18.53 4.07
N GLY A 826 20.17 -19.67 3.70
CA GLY A 826 18.74 -19.79 3.37
C GLY A 826 18.40 -19.92 1.87
N GLY A 827 18.84 -20.99 1.22
CA GLY A 827 18.40 -21.36 -0.12
C GLY A 827 19.26 -22.47 -0.72
N GLU A 828 18.76 -23.71 -0.68
CA GLU A 828 19.47 -24.86 -1.26
C GLU A 828 19.56 -24.76 -2.80
N GLY A 829 20.76 -24.99 -3.32
CA GLY A 829 21.05 -25.48 -4.68
C GLY A 829 20.49 -24.68 -5.87
N ARG A 830 21.20 -23.65 -6.34
CA ARG A 830 21.00 -23.10 -7.70
C ARG A 830 22.33 -23.07 -8.47
N GLY A 831 22.65 -24.20 -9.10
CA GLY A 831 23.72 -24.30 -10.09
C GLY A 831 23.34 -23.55 -11.38
N GLU A 832 24.35 -22.90 -11.98
CA GLU A 832 24.29 -22.12 -13.23
C GLU A 832 23.46 -20.82 -13.19
N GLY A 833 24.02 -19.76 -12.60
CA GLY A 833 23.44 -18.41 -12.64
C GLY A 833 23.30 -17.88 -14.07
N ALA A 834 22.07 -17.84 -14.57
CA ALA A 834 21.72 -17.33 -15.90
C ALA A 834 22.11 -15.85 -16.07
N ARG A 835 22.72 -15.52 -17.22
CA ARG A 835 22.90 -14.13 -17.69
C ARG A 835 21.53 -13.44 -17.78
N SER A 836 21.45 -12.15 -17.41
CA SER A 836 20.23 -11.36 -17.56
C SER A 836 19.82 -11.23 -19.03
N LEU A 837 18.54 -11.42 -19.32
CA LEU A 837 18.00 -11.22 -20.67
C LEU A 837 17.94 -9.72 -20.99
N VAL A 838 18.48 -9.34 -22.14
CA VAL A 838 18.56 -7.94 -22.59
C VAL A 838 17.65 -7.73 -23.79
N ALA A 839 16.70 -6.80 -23.67
CA ALA A 839 15.84 -6.38 -24.77
C ALA A 839 16.34 -5.05 -25.38
N LEU A 840 16.57 -5.05 -26.69
CA LEU A 840 16.85 -3.84 -27.46
C LEU A 840 15.52 -3.20 -27.88
N SER A 841 15.19 -2.08 -27.22
CA SER A 841 13.97 -1.31 -27.45
C SER A 841 14.34 0.16 -27.66
N CYS A 842 14.43 0.58 -28.92
CA CYS A 842 14.85 1.92 -29.31
C CYS A 842 14.30 2.24 -30.72
N THR A 843 14.63 3.43 -31.23
CA THR A 843 14.28 3.82 -32.60
C THR A 843 14.95 2.91 -33.63
N LYS A 844 14.36 2.80 -34.83
CA LYS A 844 14.79 1.84 -35.85
C LYS A 844 16.26 2.03 -36.27
N ASP A 845 16.67 3.27 -36.48
CA ASP A 845 18.04 3.65 -36.85
C ASP A 845 19.07 3.20 -35.81
N VAL A 846 18.78 3.41 -34.53
CA VAL A 846 19.63 2.98 -33.41
C VAL A 846 19.62 1.45 -33.30
N GLN A 847 18.44 0.82 -33.40
CA GLN A 847 18.28 -0.63 -33.33
C GLN A 847 19.11 -1.33 -34.40
N ASP A 848 18.98 -0.90 -35.65
CA ASP A 848 19.69 -1.51 -36.78
C ASP A 848 21.20 -1.27 -36.69
N ALA A 849 21.64 -0.08 -36.23
CA ALA A 849 23.05 0.20 -36.02
C ALA A 849 23.68 -0.67 -34.92
N ILE A 850 22.95 -0.92 -33.82
CA ILE A 850 23.42 -1.81 -32.73
C ILE A 850 23.45 -3.28 -33.20
N LEU A 851 22.44 -3.72 -33.94
CA LEU A 851 22.37 -5.10 -34.45
C LEU A 851 23.40 -5.39 -35.55
N ALA A 852 23.90 -4.36 -36.24
CA ALA A 852 25.01 -4.48 -37.20
C ALA A 852 26.38 -4.61 -36.52
N ASP A 853 26.55 -4.13 -35.29
CA ASP A 853 27.76 -4.36 -34.47
C ASP A 853 27.72 -5.76 -33.86
N THR A 854 28.50 -6.69 -34.40
CA THR A 854 28.47 -8.10 -33.99
C THR A 854 28.77 -8.31 -32.49
N LYS A 855 29.59 -7.46 -31.87
CA LYS A 855 29.93 -7.58 -30.44
C LYS A 855 28.73 -7.21 -29.57
N ARG A 856 28.08 -6.09 -29.89
CA ARG A 856 26.91 -5.61 -29.11
C ARG A 856 25.63 -6.37 -29.47
N ALA A 857 25.48 -6.79 -30.72
CA ALA A 857 24.42 -7.69 -31.12
C ALA A 857 24.45 -9.00 -30.31
N ALA A 858 25.62 -9.54 -29.95
CA ALA A 858 25.73 -10.72 -29.09
C ALA A 858 25.26 -10.47 -27.62
N LEU A 859 25.16 -9.22 -27.19
CA LEU A 859 24.64 -8.84 -25.87
C LEU A 859 23.11 -8.68 -25.85
N VAL A 860 22.48 -8.54 -27.02
CA VAL A 860 21.03 -8.43 -27.14
C VAL A 860 20.42 -9.82 -27.22
N ASP A 861 19.47 -10.14 -26.34
CA ASP A 861 18.78 -11.43 -26.37
C ASP A 861 17.43 -11.31 -27.09
N VAL A 862 16.76 -10.16 -26.95
CA VAL A 862 15.41 -9.89 -27.46
C VAL A 862 15.37 -8.58 -28.26
N ILE A 863 14.63 -8.56 -29.36
CA ILE A 863 14.36 -7.36 -30.17
C ILE A 863 12.94 -6.89 -29.90
N ASP A 864 12.72 -5.61 -29.59
CA ASP A 864 11.39 -5.06 -29.32
C ASP A 864 11.04 -3.90 -30.26
N LEU A 865 9.84 -3.94 -30.84
CA LEU A 865 9.43 -3.07 -31.94
C LEU A 865 8.59 -1.86 -31.48
N ARG A 866 8.57 -1.52 -30.19
CA ARG A 866 7.60 -0.56 -29.65
C ARG A 866 7.77 0.90 -30.12
N TYR A 867 8.98 1.30 -30.53
CA TYR A 867 9.31 2.69 -30.88
C TYR A 867 9.40 2.96 -32.38
N TRP A 868 9.10 1.97 -33.21
CA TRP A 868 8.98 2.14 -34.65
C TRP A 868 8.07 1.06 -35.23
N TRP A 869 7.27 1.39 -36.24
CA TRP A 869 6.39 0.39 -36.87
C TRP A 869 6.03 0.76 -38.30
N ARG A 870 5.46 -0.21 -39.01
CA ARG A 870 4.94 -0.01 -40.36
C ARG A 870 3.43 -0.16 -40.35
N THR A 871 2.74 0.61 -41.18
CA THR A 871 1.33 0.41 -41.49
C THR A 871 1.15 0.38 -42.99
N ASP A 872 -0.06 0.07 -43.44
CA ASP A 872 -0.41 0.14 -44.87
C ASP A 872 -0.29 1.58 -45.44
N LYS A 873 -0.11 2.59 -44.57
CA LYS A 873 0.06 4.00 -44.92
C LYS A 873 1.52 4.48 -44.87
N GLY A 874 2.47 3.61 -44.55
CA GLY A 874 3.90 3.91 -44.50
C GLY A 874 4.58 3.59 -43.16
N ASP A 875 5.81 4.06 -43.02
CA ASP A 875 6.71 3.70 -41.91
C ASP A 875 6.77 4.83 -40.86
N PHE A 876 6.45 4.50 -39.62
CA PHE A 876 6.76 5.33 -38.45
C PHE A 876 8.15 4.96 -37.92
N THR A 877 9.15 5.75 -38.28
CA THR A 877 10.56 5.52 -37.93
C THR A 877 11.20 6.79 -37.36
N PRO A 878 10.85 7.17 -36.12
CA PRO A 878 11.47 8.33 -35.48
C PRO A 878 13.00 8.18 -35.44
N PRO A 879 13.78 9.23 -35.73
CA PRO A 879 15.23 9.21 -35.55
C PRO A 879 15.61 9.24 -34.07
N GLY A 880 16.65 8.48 -33.70
CA GLY A 880 17.20 8.48 -32.35
C GLY A 880 17.96 9.77 -32.02
N GLY A 881 17.98 10.15 -30.75
CA GLY A 881 18.79 11.27 -30.26
C GLY A 881 18.28 12.67 -30.63
N GLN A 882 17.07 12.79 -31.17
CA GLN A 882 16.48 14.11 -31.52
C GLN A 882 15.73 14.78 -30.35
N ASN A 883 15.93 14.31 -29.12
CA ASN A 883 15.38 14.93 -27.91
C ASN A 883 13.85 15.13 -27.93
N LEU A 884 13.10 14.20 -28.54
CA LEU A 884 11.63 14.18 -28.53
C LEU A 884 11.13 12.83 -28.01
N ALA A 885 10.17 12.85 -27.07
CA ALA A 885 9.52 11.66 -26.57
C ALA A 885 8.72 10.93 -27.68
N PRO A 886 8.52 9.60 -27.60
CA PRO A 886 7.74 8.82 -28.57
C PRO A 886 6.39 9.45 -28.89
N ARG A 887 5.65 9.92 -27.87
CA ARG A 887 4.34 10.55 -28.04
C ARG A 887 4.40 11.86 -28.84
N GLN A 888 5.51 12.60 -28.79
CA GLN A 888 5.68 13.81 -29.58
C GLN A 888 5.87 13.47 -31.06
N PHE A 889 6.63 12.42 -31.38
CA PHE A 889 6.72 11.89 -32.75
C PHE A 889 5.37 11.34 -33.22
N GLU A 890 4.65 10.60 -32.38
CA GLU A 890 3.33 10.06 -32.72
C GLU A 890 2.31 11.15 -33.07
N ARG A 891 2.36 12.32 -32.41
CA ARG A 891 1.51 13.47 -32.77
C ARG A 891 1.79 14.02 -34.17
N GLN A 892 2.96 13.75 -34.74
CA GLN A 892 3.31 14.12 -36.12
C GLN A 892 2.91 13.02 -37.11
N TRP A 893 2.67 11.79 -36.62
CA TRP A 893 2.30 10.65 -37.43
C TRP A 893 0.80 10.64 -37.79
N ARG A 894 0.48 10.24 -39.03
CA ARG A 894 -0.90 10.15 -39.55
C ARG A 894 -1.28 8.76 -40.07
N GLY A 895 -0.33 7.81 -40.06
CA GLY A 895 -0.56 6.45 -40.57
C GLY A 895 -1.15 5.47 -39.56
N GLY A 896 -1.43 5.90 -38.31
CA GLY A 896 -2.07 5.09 -37.28
C GLY A 896 -1.16 4.03 -36.63
N ARG A 897 -1.76 3.17 -35.80
CA ARG A 897 -1.08 2.01 -35.17
C ARG A 897 -1.08 0.80 -36.12
N PRO A 898 -0.09 -0.11 -36.02
CA PRO A 898 0.01 -1.29 -36.88
C PRO A 898 -1.09 -2.31 -36.53
N LYS A 899 -1.57 -3.02 -37.54
CA LYS A 899 -2.43 -4.21 -37.39
C LYS A 899 -1.58 -5.48 -37.28
N ASP A 900 -2.19 -6.60 -36.91
CA ASP A 900 -1.50 -7.90 -36.75
C ASP A 900 -0.67 -8.29 -37.99
N HIS A 901 -1.19 -8.10 -39.22
CA HIS A 901 -0.42 -8.40 -40.43
C HIS A 901 0.78 -7.48 -40.66
N ASN A 902 0.71 -6.23 -40.21
CA ASN A 902 1.84 -5.31 -40.28
C ASN A 902 2.95 -5.76 -39.31
N LEU A 903 2.56 -6.13 -38.08
CA LEU A 903 3.46 -6.69 -37.09
C LEU A 903 4.07 -8.01 -37.59
N ALA A 904 3.30 -8.85 -38.25
CA ALA A 904 3.77 -10.09 -38.86
C ALA A 904 4.87 -9.84 -39.90
N ALA A 905 4.69 -8.88 -40.81
CA ALA A 905 5.71 -8.52 -41.78
C ALA A 905 7.00 -8.01 -41.11
N MET A 906 6.86 -7.19 -40.06
CA MET A 906 8.01 -6.70 -39.28
C MET A 906 8.73 -7.83 -38.54
N ALA A 907 7.99 -8.74 -37.90
CA ALA A 907 8.55 -9.90 -37.22
C ALA A 907 9.28 -10.83 -38.19
N ALA A 908 8.68 -11.15 -39.34
CA ALA A 908 9.30 -11.97 -40.37
C ALA A 908 10.65 -11.40 -40.84
N GLU A 909 10.72 -10.08 -41.08
CA GLU A 909 11.97 -9.42 -41.47
C GLU A 909 13.09 -9.62 -40.45
N TYR A 910 12.80 -9.36 -39.17
CA TYR A 910 13.83 -9.45 -38.11
C TYR A 910 14.16 -10.89 -37.74
N ARG A 911 13.19 -11.81 -37.81
CA ARG A 911 13.44 -13.23 -37.60
C ARG A 911 14.27 -13.85 -38.72
N ALA A 912 14.12 -13.37 -39.97
CA ALA A 912 14.99 -13.80 -41.07
C ALA A 912 16.44 -13.33 -40.86
N LYS A 913 16.65 -12.09 -40.39
CA LYS A 913 17.98 -11.53 -40.10
C LYS A 913 18.61 -12.11 -38.82
N PHE A 914 17.80 -12.36 -37.79
CA PHE A 914 18.23 -12.76 -36.45
C PHE A 914 17.43 -13.97 -35.93
N PRO A 915 17.62 -15.17 -36.51
CA PRO A 915 16.77 -16.35 -36.24
C PRO A 915 16.89 -16.91 -34.82
N ALA A 916 17.87 -16.48 -34.03
CA ALA A 916 18.01 -16.88 -32.62
C ALA A 916 17.33 -15.93 -31.62
N LYS A 917 16.90 -14.74 -32.04
CA LYS A 917 16.37 -13.70 -31.14
C LYS A 917 14.84 -13.65 -31.19
N PRO A 918 14.13 -13.66 -30.04
CA PRO A 918 12.72 -13.35 -29.98
C PRO A 918 12.47 -11.91 -30.41
N VAL A 919 11.36 -11.71 -31.12
CA VAL A 919 10.85 -10.40 -31.48
C VAL A 919 9.62 -10.14 -30.62
N LEU A 920 9.57 -9.00 -29.94
CA LEU A 920 8.45 -8.52 -29.15
C LEU A 920 7.78 -7.33 -29.82
N SER A 921 6.49 -7.18 -29.56
CA SER A 921 5.77 -5.95 -29.86
C SER A 921 4.81 -5.64 -28.73
N SER A 922 4.91 -4.43 -28.20
CA SER A 922 3.90 -3.84 -27.31
C SER A 922 3.08 -2.75 -28.02
N VAL A 923 3.25 -2.62 -29.34
CA VAL A 923 2.48 -1.74 -30.20
C VAL A 923 1.50 -2.57 -31.05
N GLY A 924 0.25 -2.10 -31.16
CA GLY A 924 -0.81 -2.84 -31.85
C GLY A 924 -1.31 -4.06 -31.07
N GLU A 925 -1.95 -5.00 -31.77
CA GLU A 925 -2.50 -6.23 -31.21
C GLU A 925 -1.78 -7.45 -31.82
N PRO A 926 -0.63 -7.88 -31.27
CA PRO A 926 0.10 -9.04 -31.78
C PRO A 926 -0.72 -10.31 -31.54
N ALA A 927 -1.17 -10.97 -32.60
CA ALA A 927 -2.02 -12.15 -32.54
C ALA A 927 -1.48 -13.28 -33.42
N TRP A 928 -2.35 -13.92 -34.20
CA TRP A 928 -2.03 -15.15 -34.92
C TRP A 928 -1.14 -14.95 -36.14
N ALA A 929 -1.30 -13.85 -36.90
CA ALA A 929 -0.42 -13.57 -38.04
C ALA A 929 0.99 -13.23 -37.54
N TYR A 930 1.08 -12.39 -36.51
CA TYR A 930 2.34 -12.07 -35.84
C TYR A 930 3.05 -13.32 -35.34
N LEU A 931 2.34 -14.22 -34.66
CA LEU A 931 2.88 -15.52 -34.24
C LEU A 931 3.39 -16.33 -35.43
N CYS A 932 2.58 -16.53 -36.47
CA CYS A 932 2.96 -17.36 -37.62
C CYS A 932 4.13 -16.79 -38.43
N ALA A 933 4.44 -15.51 -38.26
CA ALA A 933 5.61 -14.85 -38.82
C ALA A 933 6.87 -14.94 -37.95
N GLY A 934 6.78 -15.53 -36.75
CA GLY A 934 7.89 -15.67 -35.80
C GLY A 934 7.91 -14.64 -34.68
N GLY A 935 6.82 -13.88 -34.48
CA GLY A 935 6.67 -12.93 -33.37
C GLY A 935 6.41 -13.63 -32.04
N SER A 936 7.17 -13.26 -31.00
CA SER A 936 7.09 -13.85 -29.66
C SER A 936 6.22 -13.03 -28.72
N LEU A 937 5.71 -13.68 -27.66
CA LEU A 937 4.72 -13.15 -26.72
C LEU A 937 3.45 -12.61 -27.40
N PRO A 938 2.75 -13.39 -28.25
CA PRO A 938 1.48 -12.97 -28.82
C PRO A 938 0.37 -12.92 -27.75
N ASN A 939 -0.60 -12.04 -27.95
CA ASN A 939 -1.80 -11.92 -27.11
C ASN A 939 -2.86 -12.94 -27.59
N LEU A 940 -2.71 -14.18 -27.13
CA LEU A 940 -3.60 -15.29 -27.48
C LEU A 940 -4.50 -15.67 -26.30
N PRO A 941 -5.66 -16.32 -26.55
CA PRO A 941 -6.52 -16.84 -25.49
C PRO A 941 -5.76 -17.80 -24.57
N GLN A 942 -5.97 -17.71 -23.25
CA GLN A 942 -5.34 -18.63 -22.29
C GLN A 942 -5.75 -20.10 -22.52
N THR A 943 -6.89 -20.31 -23.18
CA THR A 943 -7.38 -21.62 -23.60
C THR A 943 -6.69 -22.16 -24.85
N THR A 944 -5.59 -21.55 -25.33
CA THR A 944 -4.87 -22.07 -26.51
C THR A 944 -4.35 -23.49 -26.25
N ASP A 945 -4.47 -24.37 -27.25
CA ASP A 945 -4.12 -25.79 -27.12
C ASP A 945 -2.66 -25.98 -26.64
N ALA A 946 -2.50 -26.72 -25.54
CA ALA A 946 -1.19 -26.93 -24.91
C ALA A 946 -0.19 -27.67 -25.80
N LYS A 947 -0.64 -28.58 -26.68
CA LYS A 947 0.25 -29.30 -27.61
C LYS A 947 0.76 -28.35 -28.69
N LEU A 948 -0.07 -27.41 -29.13
CA LEU A 948 0.33 -26.35 -30.06
C LEU A 948 1.37 -25.42 -29.42
N LEU A 949 1.12 -24.96 -28.18
CA LEU A 949 2.08 -24.10 -27.45
C LEU A 949 3.43 -24.79 -27.23
N ALA A 950 3.44 -26.09 -26.96
CA ALA A 950 4.67 -26.89 -26.87
C ALA A 950 5.35 -27.12 -28.23
N ALA A 951 4.59 -27.04 -29.33
CA ALA A 951 5.08 -27.34 -30.68
C ALA A 951 5.79 -26.16 -31.34
N ILE A 952 5.26 -24.95 -31.16
CA ILE A 952 5.77 -23.74 -31.81
C ILE A 952 7.26 -23.50 -31.55
N PRO A 953 7.82 -23.68 -30.33
CA PRO A 953 9.24 -23.46 -30.09
C PRO A 953 10.18 -24.32 -30.94
N ARG A 954 9.70 -25.44 -31.50
CA ARG A 954 10.46 -26.30 -32.42
C ARG A 954 10.39 -25.86 -33.88
N MET A 955 9.51 -24.92 -34.20
CA MET A 955 9.31 -24.41 -35.55
C MET A 955 10.09 -23.12 -35.79
N THR A 956 10.47 -22.90 -37.05
CA THR A 956 11.11 -21.66 -37.52
C THR A 956 10.25 -21.00 -38.61
N PRO A 957 10.31 -19.67 -38.77
CA PRO A 957 9.69 -19.00 -39.90
C PRO A 957 10.23 -19.56 -41.21
N TRP A 958 9.34 -19.90 -42.14
CA TRP A 958 9.73 -20.54 -43.40
C TRP A 958 9.24 -19.81 -44.64
N LYS A 959 7.93 -19.68 -44.81
CA LYS A 959 7.32 -18.97 -45.95
C LYS A 959 6.56 -17.76 -45.43
N ALA A 960 6.97 -16.58 -45.89
CA ALA A 960 6.29 -15.32 -45.62
C ALA A 960 6.06 -14.60 -46.95
N ASP A 961 4.79 -14.45 -47.33
CA ASP A 961 4.37 -13.60 -48.45
C ASP A 961 3.53 -12.47 -47.86
N ALA A 962 4.18 -11.34 -47.58
CA ALA A 962 3.53 -10.18 -46.98
C ALA A 962 2.46 -9.58 -47.91
N ALA A 963 2.62 -9.69 -49.23
CA ALA A 963 1.65 -9.19 -50.20
C ALA A 963 0.37 -10.03 -50.18
N LYS A 964 0.50 -11.36 -50.09
CA LYS A 964 -0.62 -12.29 -49.96
C LYS A 964 -1.11 -12.49 -48.51
N LYS A 965 -0.41 -11.90 -47.52
CA LYS A 965 -0.68 -12.05 -46.08
C LYS A 965 -0.72 -13.52 -45.67
N VAL A 966 0.29 -14.26 -46.09
CA VAL A 966 0.50 -15.68 -45.76
C VAL A 966 1.81 -15.81 -44.98
N TRP A 967 1.74 -16.43 -43.80
CA TRP A 967 2.92 -16.69 -42.96
C TRP A 967 2.87 -18.13 -42.45
N ALA A 968 4.03 -18.80 -42.46
CA ALA A 968 4.14 -20.17 -42.04
C ALA A 968 5.36 -20.40 -41.14
N LEU A 969 5.12 -21.13 -40.05
CA LEU A 969 6.15 -21.76 -39.23
C LEU A 969 6.32 -23.22 -39.65
N ARG A 970 7.54 -23.73 -39.60
CA ARG A 970 7.89 -25.09 -40.03
C ARG A 970 8.86 -25.77 -39.06
N GLU A 971 8.56 -27.01 -38.69
CA GLU A 971 9.53 -28.02 -38.27
C GLU A 971 9.65 -29.04 -39.42
N PRO A 972 10.74 -29.02 -40.21
CA PRO A 972 10.84 -29.78 -41.45
C PRO A 972 10.47 -31.26 -41.32
N GLY A 973 9.60 -31.74 -42.22
CA GLY A 973 9.16 -33.14 -42.27
C GLY A 973 8.23 -33.57 -41.13
N LYS A 974 7.88 -32.69 -40.19
CA LYS A 974 7.09 -33.03 -39.01
C LYS A 974 5.81 -32.22 -38.88
N GLN A 975 5.90 -30.89 -38.99
CA GLN A 975 4.73 -30.05 -38.75
C GLN A 975 4.89 -28.62 -39.28
N LEU A 976 3.77 -27.99 -39.60
CA LEU A 976 3.68 -26.61 -40.05
C LEU A 976 2.49 -25.90 -39.42
N LEU A 977 2.66 -24.63 -39.02
CA LEU A 977 1.56 -23.76 -38.63
C LEU A 977 1.43 -22.65 -39.66
N VAL A 978 0.29 -22.56 -40.34
CA VAL A 978 0.08 -21.65 -41.47
C VAL A 978 -1.06 -20.69 -41.16
N PHE A 979 -0.80 -19.39 -41.29
CA PHE A 979 -1.81 -18.34 -41.32
C PHE A 979 -2.10 -17.92 -42.77
N THR A 980 -3.38 -17.76 -43.12
CA THR A 980 -3.82 -17.13 -44.37
C THR A 980 -4.92 -16.11 -44.09
N SER A 981 -4.93 -14.95 -44.77
CA SER A 981 -5.98 -13.94 -44.60
C SER A 981 -7.28 -14.21 -45.38
N SER A 982 -7.24 -15.14 -46.33
CA SER A 982 -8.36 -15.61 -47.15
C SER A 982 -8.18 -17.09 -47.47
N ALA A 983 -9.17 -17.74 -48.11
CA ALA A 983 -9.03 -19.11 -48.61
C ALA A 983 -7.83 -19.19 -49.55
N GLY A 984 -6.71 -19.67 -49.02
CA GLY A 984 -5.40 -19.50 -49.60
C GLY A 984 -4.75 -20.84 -49.86
N GLU A 985 -4.15 -20.96 -51.02
CA GLU A 985 -3.23 -22.04 -51.34
C GLU A 985 -1.89 -21.79 -50.65
N VAL A 986 -1.35 -22.80 -49.98
CA VAL A 986 0.01 -22.77 -49.42
C VAL A 986 0.92 -23.65 -50.27
N ASP A 987 2.06 -23.12 -50.65
CA ASP A 987 3.05 -23.89 -51.40
C ASP A 987 3.79 -24.85 -50.47
N LEU A 988 3.53 -26.15 -50.61
CA LEU A 988 4.19 -27.22 -49.86
C LEU A 988 5.24 -27.97 -50.69
N SER A 989 5.71 -27.40 -51.80
CA SER A 989 6.74 -28.00 -52.67
C SER A 989 8.04 -28.38 -51.94
N GLY A 990 8.38 -27.66 -50.87
CA GLY A 990 9.56 -27.95 -50.04
C GLY A 990 9.33 -28.97 -48.92
N GLU A 991 8.17 -29.63 -48.88
CA GLU A 991 7.82 -30.69 -47.94
C GLU A 991 7.41 -31.97 -48.70
N SER A 992 7.50 -33.11 -48.03
CA SER A 992 7.10 -34.42 -48.57
C SER A 992 6.25 -35.19 -47.57
N GLY A 993 5.38 -36.07 -48.07
CA GLY A 993 4.49 -36.90 -47.24
C GLY A 993 3.07 -36.33 -47.14
N THR A 994 2.31 -36.88 -46.19
CA THR A 994 0.91 -36.52 -45.96
C THR A 994 0.77 -35.97 -44.54
N PHE A 995 0.13 -34.81 -44.42
CA PHE A 995 -0.08 -34.13 -43.15
C PHE A 995 -1.56 -34.16 -42.77
N ALA A 996 -1.88 -34.59 -41.56
CA ALA A 996 -3.19 -34.38 -40.96
C ALA A 996 -3.42 -32.88 -40.72
N VAL A 997 -4.65 -32.44 -41.00
CA VAL A 997 -5.06 -31.05 -40.88
C VAL A 997 -5.83 -30.83 -39.58
N ALA A 998 -5.43 -29.82 -38.82
CA ALA A 998 -6.22 -29.32 -37.70
C ALA A 998 -6.43 -27.81 -37.85
N GLN A 999 -7.69 -27.40 -38.02
CA GLN A 999 -8.02 -25.97 -38.08
C GLN A 999 -8.13 -25.40 -36.68
N LEU A 1000 -7.56 -24.22 -36.47
CA LEU A 1000 -7.60 -23.53 -35.19
C LEU A 1000 -8.81 -22.59 -35.11
N ASP A 1001 -9.50 -22.58 -33.98
CA ASP A 1001 -10.44 -21.52 -33.65
C ASP A 1001 -9.69 -20.29 -33.13
N LEU A 1002 -9.68 -19.19 -33.88
CA LEU A 1002 -8.88 -18.01 -33.53
C LEU A 1002 -9.34 -17.32 -32.23
N LYS A 1003 -10.60 -17.51 -31.80
CA LYS A 1003 -11.16 -16.88 -30.59
C LYS A 1003 -10.83 -17.67 -29.33
N THR A 1004 -10.77 -18.99 -29.43
CA THR A 1004 -10.52 -19.86 -28.27
C THR A 1004 -9.11 -20.44 -28.26
N GLY A 1005 -8.40 -20.42 -29.38
CA GLY A 1005 -7.09 -21.06 -29.56
C GLY A 1005 -7.17 -22.60 -29.54
N GLN A 1006 -8.37 -23.18 -29.64
CA GLN A 1006 -8.58 -24.63 -29.62
C GLN A 1006 -8.56 -25.21 -31.02
N LEU A 1007 -8.06 -26.45 -31.14
CA LEU A 1007 -7.99 -27.16 -32.41
C LEU A 1007 -9.31 -27.88 -32.69
N LYS A 1008 -9.87 -27.66 -33.88
CA LYS A 1008 -11.01 -28.42 -34.39
C LYS A 1008 -10.48 -29.71 -35.03
N PRO A 1009 -10.89 -30.90 -34.55
CA PRO A 1009 -10.51 -32.16 -35.18
C PRO A 1009 -11.11 -32.22 -36.59
N GLN A 1010 -10.27 -32.37 -37.60
CA GLN A 1010 -10.68 -32.64 -38.97
C GLN A 1010 -10.13 -34.00 -39.42
N ARG A 1011 -10.89 -34.73 -40.23
CA ARG A 1011 -10.46 -36.00 -40.86
C ARG A 1011 -9.76 -35.78 -42.20
N GLU A 1012 -9.33 -34.54 -42.45
CA GLU A 1012 -8.72 -34.15 -43.70
C GLU A 1012 -7.19 -34.26 -43.62
N SER A 1013 -6.58 -34.60 -44.76
CA SER A 1013 -5.13 -34.65 -44.89
C SER A 1013 -4.71 -33.98 -46.19
N VAL A 1014 -3.53 -33.34 -46.16
CA VAL A 1014 -2.96 -32.64 -47.32
C VAL A 1014 -1.66 -33.33 -47.70
N ARG A 1015 -1.53 -33.69 -48.98
CA ARG A 1015 -0.30 -34.23 -49.55
C ARG A 1015 0.64 -33.08 -49.90
N ALA A 1016 1.87 -33.11 -49.37
CA ALA A 1016 2.91 -32.14 -49.67
C ALA A 1016 3.56 -32.41 -51.05
N GLY A 1017 4.46 -31.51 -51.48
CA GLY A 1017 5.19 -31.62 -52.76
C GLY A 1017 4.63 -30.74 -53.89
N SER A 1018 3.56 -29.98 -53.64
CA SER A 1018 3.01 -29.00 -54.59
C SER A 1018 2.21 -27.91 -53.86
N LEU A 1019 1.57 -27.03 -54.62
CA LEU A 1019 0.65 -26.02 -54.12
C LEU A 1019 -0.62 -26.71 -53.58
N ALA A 1020 -0.94 -26.50 -52.29
CA ALA A 1020 -2.03 -27.18 -51.60
C ALA A 1020 -3.10 -26.21 -51.13
N LYS A 1021 -4.38 -26.57 -51.34
CA LYS A 1021 -5.52 -25.83 -50.78
C LYS A 1021 -5.71 -26.19 -49.31
N LEU A 1022 -5.80 -25.18 -48.46
CA LEU A 1022 -6.12 -25.36 -47.04
C LEU A 1022 -7.64 -25.27 -46.82
N PRO A 1023 -8.21 -26.05 -45.90
CA PRO A 1023 -9.58 -25.86 -45.46
C PRO A 1023 -9.68 -24.55 -44.67
N ALA A 1024 -10.02 -23.48 -45.38
CA ALA A 1024 -10.16 -22.13 -44.84
C ALA A 1024 -11.56 -21.62 -45.18
N GLY A 1025 -12.28 -21.09 -44.18
CA GLY A 1025 -13.57 -20.44 -44.38
C GLY A 1025 -13.43 -19.06 -45.05
N GLU A 1026 -14.55 -18.34 -45.20
CA GLU A 1026 -14.56 -16.94 -45.65
C GLU A 1026 -13.90 -16.01 -44.60
N GLY A 1027 -12.58 -15.97 -44.55
CA GLY A 1027 -11.83 -15.08 -43.64
C GLY A 1027 -10.42 -15.58 -43.31
N ALA A 1028 -9.82 -14.95 -42.29
CA ALA A 1028 -8.53 -15.37 -41.77
C ALA A 1028 -8.62 -16.77 -41.15
N SER A 1029 -7.66 -17.63 -41.46
CA SER A 1029 -7.59 -19.00 -40.97
C SER A 1029 -6.18 -19.34 -40.50
N VAL A 1030 -6.10 -20.14 -39.43
CA VAL A 1030 -4.85 -20.76 -38.98
C VAL A 1030 -5.01 -22.26 -39.02
N VAL A 1031 -4.07 -22.94 -39.66
CA VAL A 1031 -4.08 -24.38 -39.86
C VAL A 1031 -2.79 -24.99 -39.34
N TRP A 1032 -2.90 -26.00 -38.48
CA TRP A 1032 -1.78 -26.80 -38.02
C TRP A 1032 -1.75 -28.12 -38.78
N LEU A 1033 -0.70 -28.29 -39.59
CA LEU A 1033 -0.41 -29.49 -40.37
C LEU A 1033 0.57 -30.36 -39.58
N ARG A 1034 0.27 -31.65 -39.40
CA ARG A 1034 1.14 -32.59 -38.68
C ARG A 1034 1.35 -33.85 -39.50
N ALA A 1035 2.59 -34.28 -39.66
CA ALA A 1035 2.89 -35.56 -40.29
C ALA A 1035 2.20 -36.67 -39.49
N ASN A 1036 1.59 -37.62 -40.22
CA ASN A 1036 0.97 -38.80 -39.62
C ASN A 1036 1.98 -39.72 -38.95
#